data_AF-A0AAU1YAD8-F1
#
_entry.id   AF-A0AAU1YAD8-F1
#
_cell.length_a   1.000
_cell.length_b   1.000
_cell.length_c   1.000
_cell.angle_alpha   90.00
_cell.angle_beta   90.00
_cell.angle_gamma   90.00
#
_symmetry.space_group_name_H-M   'P 1'
#
loop_
_entity.id
_entity.type
_entity.pdbx_description
1 polymer ?
#
loop_
_entity_poly.entity_id
_entity_poly.type
_entity_poly.pdbx_seq_one_letter_code
_entity_poly.pdbx_strand_id
1 'polypeptide(L)'
;MRIGLLTEGGYPYVSGDARLWCDRLVRGLARHEFDIYALSRSERQEDEGWLPLPPQVNRVRTAPLWTAEGDGVVHGRRARRRFAEAYGELVAALCSGGVGGPDGGAGVAGLLGGARGAEGAEGVEKASEGGAGAEADRFGNALYGLAELARDEGGLVGALRSEVAVRTLERACRAPGALRGAREARVPDLLAVASHLERALRPLSLDWYGDDGLGSVDLCHAAAGGSAALPGLLARHFHGVPLLVTEYGVPLRAHYLGTSGEAPVRALLAAFHRRLTAEVYRQAACLTPGNTHARRWQERCGADRAGIRTVYPGMDAARFAAVGESPECADPHTLVWVGRIEPAKDLISLLHAFAEIRRAEPKARLRIVGAAAGAEAAAYLGHCRALAAQLFPDEADGVHAIGDNPVSFEEIGDPAVPDLAEAYAVGAVVVLSSVVEGFPISLVEAMFCARPTVSTDVGAVVEVIGGTGLVVPPRNPRALAEACVALLREPARRARLGAAARARALELFTVEQNVAAFRGIYLEIVSQAPVRKVVLDDTGEPLPFGSPAEAHVPGHWTDSRLVAGGLGIAGVAGVAGVAGVAGAAGLGGVASGRPRWAMGASERATAPERGTTPVRGATPVRDTASVPGATPAVGSVPGPGSGSGAGTGAGAQSASVPGPSPAWGSVSGPAPASGPVPGPASAPVAAAPSGSAPVRAAERPPGTAAGDPVPAGEGTR
;
A
#
# COMPACT_ATOMS: atom_id res chain seq x y z
N MET A 1 -2.47 -25.23 1.10
CA MET A 1 -1.44 -24.61 1.98
C MET A 1 -2.08 -23.69 3.01
N ARG A 2 -1.41 -23.50 4.16
CA ARG A 2 -1.78 -22.58 5.24
C ARG A 2 -0.76 -21.45 5.36
N ILE A 3 -1.23 -20.21 5.41
CA ILE A 3 -0.43 -18.99 5.26
C ILE A 3 -0.51 -18.15 6.54
N GLY A 4 0.63 -17.82 7.13
CA GLY A 4 0.73 -16.84 8.21
C GLY A 4 0.77 -15.42 7.64
N LEU A 5 -0.36 -14.72 7.65
CA LEU A 5 -0.47 -13.33 7.17
C LEU A 5 -0.12 -12.37 8.29
N LEU A 6 1.05 -11.72 8.18
CA LEU A 6 1.62 -10.81 9.16
C LEU A 6 1.30 -9.36 8.78
N THR A 7 0.77 -8.58 9.72
CA THR A 7 0.34 -7.20 9.47
C THR A 7 0.73 -6.26 10.62
N GLU A 8 0.87 -4.97 10.30
CA GLU A 8 1.06 -3.92 11.31
C GLU A 8 0.07 -2.79 11.04
N GLY A 9 -0.84 -2.57 12.00
CA GLY A 9 -1.80 -1.48 12.04
C GLY A 9 -2.69 -1.35 10.81
N GLY A 10 -3.15 -2.49 10.28
CA GLY A 10 -4.00 -2.61 9.10
C GLY A 10 -5.03 -3.73 9.25
N TYR A 11 -5.13 -4.63 8.27
CA TYR A 11 -5.95 -5.85 8.37
C TYR A 11 -5.58 -6.68 9.63
N PRO A 12 -6.54 -7.24 10.41
CA PRO A 12 -7.97 -7.36 10.14
C PRO A 12 -8.82 -6.15 10.59
N TYR A 13 -8.22 -5.16 11.25
CA TYR A 13 -8.93 -3.99 11.78
C TYR A 13 -9.64 -3.19 10.68
N VAL A 14 -10.75 -2.52 11.01
CA VAL A 14 -11.56 -1.76 10.03
C VAL A 14 -10.86 -0.51 9.48
N SER A 15 -9.85 0.00 10.19
CA SER A 15 -9.01 1.14 9.78
C SER A 15 -7.54 0.73 9.68
N GLY A 16 -6.78 1.45 8.84
CA GLY A 16 -5.32 1.26 8.73
C GLY A 16 -4.80 0.93 7.32
N ASP A 17 -3.48 0.84 7.24
CA ASP A 17 -2.73 0.68 5.98
C ASP A 17 -2.84 -0.73 5.41
N ALA A 18 -2.69 -0.89 4.10
CA ALA A 18 -2.82 -2.15 3.34
C ALA A 18 -4.16 -2.92 3.47
N ARG A 19 -5.04 -2.56 4.41
CA ARG A 19 -6.28 -3.25 4.80
C ARG A 19 -7.10 -3.79 3.64
N LEU A 20 -7.47 -2.92 2.70
CA LEU A 20 -8.34 -3.24 1.56
C LEU A 20 -7.69 -4.25 0.60
N TRP A 21 -6.37 -4.22 0.46
CA TRP A 21 -5.65 -5.17 -0.37
C TRP A 21 -5.49 -6.53 0.33
N CYS A 22 -5.15 -6.56 1.63
CA CYS A 22 -5.11 -7.81 2.40
C CYS A 22 -6.48 -8.53 2.37
N ASP A 23 -7.57 -7.80 2.59
CA ASP A 23 -8.93 -8.34 2.56
C ASP A 23 -9.28 -8.94 1.18
N ARG A 24 -8.98 -8.22 0.09
CA ARG A 24 -9.13 -8.71 -1.29
C ARG A 24 -8.30 -9.96 -1.56
N LEU A 25 -7.05 -10.00 -1.09
CA LEU A 25 -6.13 -11.13 -1.27
C LEU A 25 -6.63 -12.39 -0.54
N VAL A 26 -7.00 -12.26 0.74
CA VAL A 26 -7.54 -13.36 1.54
C VAL A 26 -8.85 -13.90 0.94
N ARG A 27 -9.76 -13.01 0.51
CA ARG A 27 -11.03 -13.41 -0.13
C ARG A 27 -10.79 -14.10 -1.49
N GLY A 28 -9.91 -13.56 -2.33
CA GLY A 28 -9.58 -14.13 -3.63
C GLY A 28 -8.88 -15.49 -3.56
N LEU A 29 -8.16 -15.77 -2.46
CA LEU A 29 -7.43 -17.02 -2.24
C LEU A 29 -8.22 -18.07 -1.45
N ALA A 30 -9.56 -18.11 -1.54
CA ALA A 30 -10.46 -19.00 -0.79
C ALA A 30 -10.18 -20.52 -0.80
N ARG A 31 -9.22 -21.01 -1.59
CA ARG A 31 -8.69 -22.39 -1.55
C ARG A 31 -7.43 -22.57 -0.68
N HIS A 32 -7.09 -21.59 0.15
CA HIS A 32 -5.90 -21.56 1.01
C HIS A 32 -6.34 -21.12 2.40
N GLU A 33 -5.75 -21.71 3.44
CA GLU A 33 -6.02 -21.34 4.83
C GLU A 33 -5.17 -20.13 5.26
N PHE A 34 -5.74 -19.26 6.09
CA PHE A 34 -5.06 -18.08 6.63
C PHE A 34 -5.10 -18.05 8.15
N ASP A 35 -3.92 -17.86 8.75
CA ASP A 35 -3.77 -17.42 10.14
C ASP A 35 -3.29 -15.97 10.12
N ILE A 36 -4.05 -15.06 10.72
CA ILE A 36 -3.72 -13.63 10.76
C ILE A 36 -2.95 -13.31 12.05
N TYR A 37 -1.81 -12.64 11.92
CA TYR A 37 -0.95 -12.21 13.01
C TYR A 37 -0.76 -10.69 12.93
N ALA A 38 -1.55 -9.95 13.69
CA ALA A 38 -1.67 -8.50 13.54
C ALA A 38 -1.09 -7.72 14.72
N LEU A 39 -0.14 -6.84 14.43
CA LEU A 39 0.44 -5.90 15.40
C LEU A 39 -0.39 -4.60 15.40
N SER A 40 -1.02 -4.22 16.50
CA SER A 40 -1.82 -2.97 16.55
C SER A 40 -0.98 -1.74 16.90
N ARG A 41 -1.35 -0.58 16.35
CA ARG A 41 -0.61 0.69 16.53
C ARG A 41 -1.24 1.64 17.57
N SER A 42 -2.47 1.39 18.01
CA SER A 42 -3.19 2.26 18.96
C SER A 42 -4.47 1.61 19.49
N GLU A 43 -4.82 1.89 20.74
CA GLU A 43 -6.08 1.50 21.42
C GLU A 43 -7.32 1.67 20.52
N ARG A 44 -7.54 2.89 20.00
CA ARG A 44 -8.63 3.24 19.06
C ARG A 44 -8.78 2.27 17.88
N GLN A 45 -7.68 1.72 17.36
CA GLN A 45 -7.72 0.79 16.23
C GLN A 45 -8.31 -0.57 16.63
N GLU A 46 -8.13 -0.97 17.90
CA GLU A 46 -8.71 -2.19 18.46
C GLU A 46 -10.17 -1.96 18.87
N ASP A 47 -10.49 -0.78 19.43
CA ASP A 47 -11.87 -0.34 19.73
C ASP A 47 -12.76 -0.27 18.47
N GLU A 48 -12.19 0.14 17.33
CA GLU A 48 -12.86 0.17 16.03
C GLU A 48 -13.17 -1.24 15.47
N GLY A 49 -12.59 -2.29 16.04
CA GLY A 49 -12.89 -3.68 15.73
C GLY A 49 -12.37 -4.18 14.37
N TRP A 50 -12.84 -5.36 13.97
CA TRP A 50 -12.38 -6.09 12.78
C TRP A 50 -13.43 -6.10 11.65
N LEU A 51 -12.95 -6.29 10.42
CA LEU A 51 -13.80 -6.61 9.27
C LEU A 51 -14.43 -8.01 9.41
N PRO A 52 -15.62 -8.27 8.83
CA PRO A 52 -16.18 -9.62 8.75
C PRO A 52 -15.26 -10.56 7.95
N LEU A 53 -14.58 -11.46 8.66
CA LEU A 53 -13.56 -12.34 8.10
C LEU A 53 -14.20 -13.47 7.25
N PRO A 54 -13.59 -13.84 6.11
CA PRO A 54 -14.09 -14.95 5.28
C PRO A 54 -13.71 -16.31 5.90
N PRO A 55 -14.45 -17.40 5.61
CA PRO A 55 -14.38 -18.66 6.35
C PRO A 55 -13.04 -19.41 6.26
N GLN A 56 -12.17 -19.07 5.29
CA GLN A 56 -10.81 -19.60 5.18
C GLN A 56 -9.80 -18.95 6.16
N VAL A 57 -10.22 -17.99 6.99
CA VAL A 57 -9.41 -17.48 8.10
C VAL A 57 -9.64 -18.37 9.31
N ASN A 58 -8.69 -19.27 9.58
CA ASN A 58 -8.77 -20.27 10.65
C ASN A 58 -8.48 -19.66 12.03
N ARG A 59 -7.69 -18.58 12.08
CA ARG A 59 -7.21 -17.98 13.34
C ARG A 59 -6.86 -16.50 13.16
N VAL A 60 -7.03 -15.74 14.24
CA VAL A 60 -6.42 -14.43 14.41
C VAL A 60 -5.67 -14.41 15.75
N ARG A 61 -4.44 -13.93 15.78
CA ARG A 61 -3.76 -13.46 17.00
C ARG A 61 -3.39 -11.98 16.83
N THR A 62 -3.60 -11.17 17.87
CA THR A 62 -3.29 -9.74 17.88
C THR A 62 -2.29 -9.42 19.00
N ALA A 63 -1.48 -8.38 18.83
CA ALA A 63 -0.55 -7.91 19.87
C ALA A 63 -0.29 -6.39 19.77
N PRO A 64 -0.38 -5.63 20.88
CA PRO A 64 -0.25 -4.17 20.84
C PRO A 64 1.21 -3.68 20.92
N LEU A 65 1.62 -2.88 19.93
CA LEU A 65 2.90 -2.16 19.95
C LEU A 65 2.85 -0.87 20.79
N TRP A 66 1.68 -0.52 21.34
CA TRP A 66 1.39 0.81 21.89
C TRP A 66 1.21 0.85 23.42
N THR A 67 0.86 -0.27 24.07
CA THR A 67 0.62 -0.32 25.53
C THR A 67 1.88 -0.02 26.34
N ALA A 68 1.75 0.43 27.59
CA ALA A 68 2.88 0.69 28.49
C ALA A 68 3.16 -0.45 29.48
N GLU A 69 2.54 -1.62 29.29
CA GLU A 69 2.61 -2.76 30.20
C GLU A 69 3.97 -3.49 30.15
N GLY A 70 4.21 -4.36 31.13
CA GLY A 70 5.38 -5.22 31.19
C GLY A 70 4.99 -6.68 31.02
N ASP A 71 5.92 -7.50 30.55
CA ASP A 71 5.81 -8.97 30.47
C ASP A 71 5.80 -9.65 31.85
N GLY A 72 6.14 -8.94 32.92
CA GLY A 72 6.30 -9.49 34.27
C GLY A 72 7.56 -10.33 34.46
N VAL A 73 8.42 -10.42 33.44
CA VAL A 73 9.55 -11.34 33.39
C VAL A 73 10.76 -10.76 34.12
N VAL A 74 11.27 -11.50 35.11
CA VAL A 74 12.43 -11.10 35.92
C VAL A 74 13.62 -12.02 35.63
N HIS A 75 14.40 -11.67 34.60
CA HIS A 75 15.59 -12.40 34.15
C HIS A 75 16.54 -12.78 35.30
N GLY A 76 17.01 -14.03 35.31
CA GLY A 76 18.10 -14.51 36.18
C GLY A 76 19.46 -13.91 35.83
N ARG A 77 20.51 -14.20 36.62
CA ARG A 77 21.87 -13.67 36.37
C ARG A 77 22.43 -14.08 35.00
N ARG A 78 22.16 -15.31 34.54
CA ARG A 78 22.58 -15.82 33.21
C ARG A 78 21.84 -15.10 32.08
N ALA A 79 20.52 -14.96 32.22
CA ALA A 79 19.64 -14.27 31.28
C ALA A 79 20.01 -12.80 31.08
N ARG A 80 20.24 -12.05 32.17
CA ARG A 80 20.72 -10.65 32.11
C ARG A 80 22.07 -10.52 31.39
N ARG A 81 22.93 -11.53 31.47
CA ARG A 81 24.21 -11.54 30.76
C ARG A 81 24.00 -11.77 29.26
N ARG A 82 23.22 -12.78 28.87
CA ARG A 82 22.78 -13.00 27.47
C ARG A 82 22.13 -11.75 26.88
N PHE A 83 21.26 -11.08 27.65
CA PHE A 83 20.64 -9.82 27.25
C PHE A 83 21.68 -8.73 27.02
N ALA A 84 22.59 -8.50 27.96
CA ALA A 84 23.62 -7.47 27.83
C ALA A 84 24.64 -7.76 26.71
N GLU A 85 24.89 -9.04 26.41
CA GLU A 85 25.69 -9.52 25.27
C GLU A 85 24.95 -9.21 23.94
N ALA A 86 23.75 -9.76 23.74
CA ALA A 86 23.00 -9.64 22.48
C ALA A 86 22.47 -8.21 22.22
N TYR A 87 21.88 -7.54 23.22
CA TYR A 87 21.49 -6.13 23.11
C TYR A 87 22.71 -5.22 22.91
N GLY A 88 23.86 -5.58 23.50
CA GLY A 88 25.12 -4.87 23.32
C GLY A 88 25.59 -4.85 21.87
N GLU A 89 25.66 -6.01 21.22
CA GLU A 89 25.98 -6.10 19.79
C GLU A 89 24.91 -5.42 18.91
N LEU A 90 23.62 -5.52 19.27
CA LEU A 90 22.54 -4.83 18.55
C LEU A 90 22.79 -3.32 18.53
N VAL A 91 22.95 -2.68 19.70
CA VAL A 91 23.15 -1.22 19.76
C VAL A 91 24.53 -0.79 19.26
N ALA A 92 25.55 -1.65 19.32
CA ALA A 92 26.82 -1.41 18.64
C ALA A 92 26.64 -1.37 17.11
N ALA A 93 25.86 -2.29 16.54
CA ALA A 93 25.51 -2.28 15.11
C ALA A 93 24.61 -1.08 14.70
N LEU A 94 23.84 -0.51 15.64
CA LEU A 94 23.13 0.77 15.41
C LEU A 94 24.06 1.98 15.48
N CYS A 95 24.99 2.00 16.42
CA CYS A 95 25.90 3.12 16.62
C CYS A 95 27.09 3.13 15.65
N SER A 96 27.47 1.99 15.07
CA SER A 96 28.54 1.87 14.08
C SER A 96 28.32 2.77 12.85
N GLY A 97 29.30 3.62 12.56
CA GLY A 97 29.33 4.43 11.33
C GLY A 97 29.82 3.61 10.14
N GLY A 98 28.97 2.73 9.61
CA GLY A 98 29.31 1.86 8.48
C GLY A 98 29.83 2.64 7.26
N VAL A 99 31.07 2.36 6.88
CA VAL A 99 31.78 3.03 5.77
C VAL A 99 31.31 2.43 4.43
N GLY A 100 30.11 2.83 3.99
CA GLY A 100 29.47 2.27 2.79
C GLY A 100 28.14 2.89 2.37
N GLY A 101 27.79 4.09 2.87
CA GLY A 101 26.64 4.86 2.40
C GLY A 101 27.10 6.20 1.82
N PRO A 102 26.52 6.70 0.71
CA PRO A 102 26.97 7.93 0.06
C PRO A 102 26.78 9.15 0.96
N ASP A 103 27.91 9.70 1.40
CA ASP A 103 28.20 10.87 2.22
C ASP A 103 27.16 11.43 3.22
N GLY A 104 27.67 11.73 4.41
CA GLY A 104 26.91 12.35 5.49
C GLY A 104 26.23 13.66 5.07
N GLY A 105 24.90 13.70 5.18
CA GLY A 105 24.07 14.83 4.75
C GLY A 105 23.60 14.73 3.29
N ALA A 106 24.42 14.20 2.38
CA ALA A 106 24.09 14.10 0.95
C ALA A 106 23.12 12.94 0.62
N GLY A 107 23.32 11.77 1.25
CA GLY A 107 22.54 10.56 0.93
C GLY A 107 21.01 10.70 1.05
N VAL A 108 20.50 11.57 1.92
CA VAL A 108 19.06 11.84 2.04
C VAL A 108 18.52 12.61 0.83
N ALA A 109 19.29 13.56 0.30
CA ALA A 109 18.93 14.24 -0.95
C ALA A 109 18.96 13.27 -2.14
N GLY A 110 19.92 12.35 -2.19
CA GLY A 110 19.97 11.28 -3.20
C GLY A 110 18.83 10.27 -3.12
N LEU A 111 18.32 9.96 -1.92
CA LEU A 111 17.20 9.03 -1.69
C LEU A 111 15.80 9.67 -1.90
N LEU A 112 15.73 10.99 -1.94
CA LEU A 112 14.49 11.77 -2.14
C LEU A 112 14.43 12.53 -3.47
N GLY A 113 15.55 12.66 -4.19
CA GLY A 113 15.66 13.40 -5.44
C GLY A 113 14.90 12.73 -6.60
N GLY A 114 13.97 13.49 -7.21
CA GLY A 114 13.37 13.15 -8.50
C GLY A 114 14.36 13.28 -9.66
N ALA A 115 14.04 12.67 -10.79
CA ALA A 115 14.96 12.48 -11.91
C ALA A 115 15.63 13.76 -12.43
N ARG A 116 16.97 13.74 -12.45
CA ARG A 116 17.78 14.36 -13.50
C ARG A 116 18.79 13.32 -13.99
N GLY A 117 18.99 13.27 -15.31
CA GLY A 117 19.84 12.26 -15.94
C GLY A 117 21.33 12.47 -15.66
N ALA A 118 22.07 11.36 -15.65
CA ALA A 118 23.52 11.34 -15.66
C ALA A 118 23.97 10.13 -16.50
N GLU A 119 24.29 10.38 -17.77
CA GLU A 119 25.14 9.49 -18.56
C GLU A 119 26.60 9.86 -18.29
N GLY A 120 27.51 8.87 -18.32
CA GLY A 120 28.95 9.10 -18.29
C GLY A 120 29.59 9.21 -16.90
N ALA A 121 30.03 8.07 -16.34
CA ALA A 121 31.10 7.97 -15.36
C ALA A 121 31.60 6.51 -15.25
N GLU A 122 32.51 6.09 -16.14
CA GLU A 122 33.26 4.85 -15.93
C GLU A 122 34.41 5.11 -14.94
N GLY A 123 34.51 4.31 -13.87
CA GLY A 123 35.51 4.55 -12.81
C GLY A 123 35.19 3.87 -11.48
N VAL A 124 35.09 2.54 -11.47
CA VAL A 124 34.83 1.78 -10.24
C VAL A 124 36.15 1.37 -9.57
N GLU A 125 36.62 2.16 -8.60
CA GLU A 125 37.60 1.67 -7.63
C GLU A 125 36.93 0.73 -6.61
N LYS A 126 37.60 -0.38 -6.26
CA LYS A 126 37.07 -1.39 -5.33
C LYS A 126 37.17 -0.94 -3.86
N ALA A 127 36.15 -0.26 -3.37
CA ALA A 127 35.90 -0.14 -1.93
C ALA A 127 35.41 -1.49 -1.33
N SER A 128 35.66 -1.73 -0.03
CA SER A 128 35.65 -3.08 0.55
C SER A 128 34.26 -3.63 0.94
N GLU A 129 33.77 -4.60 0.16
CA GLU A 129 32.51 -5.34 0.42
C GLU A 129 32.45 -5.99 1.82
N GLY A 130 33.58 -6.48 2.33
CA GLY A 130 33.65 -7.21 3.61
C GLY A 130 33.31 -6.39 4.86
N GLY A 131 33.33 -5.06 4.80
CA GLY A 131 33.00 -4.21 5.96
C GLY A 131 31.50 -4.19 6.27
N ALA A 132 30.67 -3.94 5.26
CA ALA A 132 29.23 -3.82 5.41
C ALA A 132 28.55 -5.17 5.75
N GLY A 133 29.02 -6.26 5.15
CA GLY A 133 28.53 -7.62 5.46
C GLY A 133 28.72 -7.98 6.93
N ALA A 134 29.94 -7.81 7.46
CA ALA A 134 30.26 -8.13 8.85
C ALA A 134 29.55 -7.25 9.91
N GLU A 135 28.92 -6.13 9.52
CA GLU A 135 28.01 -5.36 10.37
C GLU A 135 26.55 -5.83 10.25
N ALA A 136 26.11 -6.22 9.06
CA ALA A 136 24.78 -6.80 8.83
C ALA A 136 24.64 -8.17 9.53
N ASP A 137 25.68 -9.01 9.48
CA ASP A 137 25.77 -10.27 10.21
C ASP A 137 25.64 -10.05 11.73
N ARG A 138 26.34 -9.04 12.28
CA ARG A 138 26.25 -8.70 13.70
C ARG A 138 24.85 -8.24 14.11
N PHE A 139 24.18 -7.41 13.31
CA PHE A 139 22.80 -7.00 13.60
C PHE A 139 21.83 -8.19 13.59
N GLY A 140 21.90 -9.05 12.57
CA GLY A 140 21.06 -10.26 12.48
C GLY A 140 21.29 -11.20 13.67
N ASN A 141 22.55 -11.56 13.93
CA ASN A 141 22.92 -12.45 15.04
C ASN A 141 22.49 -11.88 16.41
N ALA A 142 22.59 -10.55 16.61
CA ALA A 142 22.13 -9.89 17.82
C ALA A 142 20.59 -9.90 17.97
N LEU A 143 19.86 -9.69 16.86
CA LEU A 143 18.40 -9.76 16.82
C LEU A 143 17.90 -11.18 17.14
N TYR A 144 18.52 -12.20 16.56
CA TYR A 144 18.17 -13.60 16.81
C TYR A 144 18.58 -14.07 18.20
N GLY A 145 19.75 -13.66 18.72
CA GLY A 145 20.14 -13.95 20.10
C GLY A 145 19.20 -13.32 21.16
N LEU A 146 18.57 -12.18 20.83
CA LEU A 146 17.48 -11.62 21.63
C LEU A 146 16.18 -12.44 21.48
N ALA A 147 15.81 -12.87 20.28
CA ALA A 147 14.64 -13.73 20.06
C ALA A 147 14.74 -15.07 20.80
N GLU A 148 15.91 -15.71 20.79
CA GLU A 148 16.20 -16.93 21.54
C GLU A 148 16.08 -16.70 23.05
N LEU A 149 16.61 -15.59 23.55
CA LEU A 149 16.45 -15.24 24.97
C LEU A 149 14.98 -14.99 25.34
N ALA A 150 14.21 -14.36 24.46
CA ALA A 150 12.77 -14.15 24.65
C ALA A 150 12.01 -15.46 24.72
N ARG A 151 12.33 -16.41 23.84
CA ARG A 151 11.76 -17.77 23.80
C ARG A 151 12.14 -18.60 25.04
N ASP A 152 13.37 -18.49 25.51
CA ASP A 152 13.89 -19.25 26.67
C ASP A 152 13.37 -18.73 28.02
N GLU A 153 13.28 -17.41 28.19
CA GLU A 153 12.98 -16.77 29.49
C GLU A 153 11.57 -16.15 29.56
N GLY A 154 10.80 -16.19 28.46
CA GLY A 154 9.41 -15.74 28.38
C GLY A 154 9.17 -14.26 28.06
N GLY A 155 10.22 -13.44 27.86
CA GLY A 155 10.05 -12.03 27.49
C GLY A 155 11.31 -11.17 27.52
N LEU A 156 11.22 -9.98 26.91
CA LEU A 156 12.27 -8.95 26.86
C LEU A 156 11.83 -7.55 27.31
N VAL A 157 10.54 -7.27 27.50
CA VAL A 157 10.02 -5.92 27.75
C VAL A 157 10.60 -5.34 29.05
N GLY A 158 10.63 -6.12 30.13
CA GLY A 158 11.28 -5.71 31.38
C GLY A 158 12.79 -5.44 31.23
N ALA A 159 13.47 -6.16 30.34
CA ALA A 159 14.91 -6.01 30.08
C ALA A 159 15.22 -4.80 29.18
N LEU A 160 14.45 -4.59 28.12
CA LEU A 160 14.59 -3.47 27.17
C LEU A 160 14.30 -2.11 27.84
N ARG A 161 13.46 -2.08 28.88
CA ARG A 161 13.16 -0.88 29.68
C ARG A 161 14.10 -0.69 30.88
N SER A 162 15.06 -1.60 31.08
CA SER A 162 15.97 -1.56 32.23
C SER A 162 17.04 -0.47 32.11
N GLU A 163 17.57 -0.03 33.26
CA GLU A 163 18.74 0.84 33.30
C GLU A 163 19.96 0.21 32.59
N VAL A 164 20.06 -1.12 32.56
CA VAL A 164 21.13 -1.85 31.85
C VAL A 164 21.02 -1.65 30.34
N ALA A 165 19.81 -1.62 29.77
CA ALA A 165 19.61 -1.30 28.35
C ALA A 165 20.04 0.14 28.05
N VAL A 166 19.56 1.12 28.83
CA VAL A 166 19.89 2.55 28.65
C VAL A 166 21.41 2.79 28.76
N ARG A 167 22.07 2.27 29.81
CA ARG A 167 23.53 2.35 29.99
C ARG A 167 24.32 1.56 28.93
N THR A 168 23.70 0.65 28.19
CA THR A 168 24.38 -0.10 27.11
C THR A 168 24.28 0.65 25.79
N LEU A 169 23.11 1.20 25.46
CA LEU A 169 22.94 2.16 24.38
C LEU A 169 23.87 3.37 24.57
N GLU A 170 23.91 3.94 25.77
CA GLU A 170 24.78 5.07 26.13
C GLU A 170 26.27 4.78 25.87
N ARG A 171 26.75 3.59 26.25
CA ARG A 171 28.13 3.16 25.99
C ARG A 171 28.41 3.00 24.50
N ALA A 172 27.48 2.44 23.72
CA ALA A 172 27.62 2.32 22.28
C ALA A 172 27.62 3.68 21.56
N CYS A 173 26.77 4.63 21.98
CA CYS A 173 26.76 6.00 21.47
C CYS A 173 28.09 6.74 21.69
N ARG A 174 28.85 6.37 22.73
CA ARG A 174 30.16 6.96 23.08
C ARG A 174 31.37 6.12 22.63
N ALA A 175 31.14 5.00 21.94
CA ALA A 175 32.22 4.13 21.47
C ALA A 175 33.07 4.80 20.36
N PRO A 176 34.38 4.45 20.24
CA PRO A 176 35.16 4.76 19.05
C PRO A 176 34.44 4.25 17.79
N GLY A 177 34.39 5.07 16.73
CA GLY A 177 33.65 4.76 15.51
C GLY A 177 32.14 5.03 15.55
N ALA A 178 31.56 5.45 16.69
CA ALA A 178 30.13 5.76 16.78
C ALA A 178 29.71 6.92 15.84
N LEU A 179 28.50 6.84 15.27
CA LEU A 179 27.85 7.86 14.44
C LEU A 179 27.91 9.24 15.11
N ARG A 180 28.34 10.28 14.39
CA ARG A 180 28.51 11.65 14.95
C ARG A 180 27.26 12.13 15.69
N GLY A 181 26.08 12.04 15.07
CA GLY A 181 24.82 12.44 15.70
C GLY A 181 24.40 11.61 16.92
N ALA A 182 24.90 10.38 17.09
CA ALA A 182 24.61 9.57 18.27
C ALA A 182 25.46 9.97 19.49
N ARG A 183 26.67 10.53 19.27
CA ARG A 183 27.60 10.91 20.36
C ARG A 183 27.06 12.04 21.23
N GLU A 184 26.19 12.87 20.69
CA GLU A 184 25.56 14.02 21.35
C GLU A 184 24.30 13.64 22.15
N ALA A 185 23.87 12.37 22.11
CA ALA A 185 22.69 11.87 22.82
C ALA A 185 22.78 12.07 24.33
N ARG A 186 21.80 12.79 24.88
CA ARG A 186 21.58 13.00 26.31
C ARG A 186 20.64 11.92 26.86
N VAL A 187 20.46 11.88 28.18
CA VAL A 187 19.58 10.90 28.84
C VAL A 187 18.14 10.92 28.27
N PRO A 188 17.49 12.06 27.97
CA PRO A 188 16.19 12.08 27.32
C PRO A 188 16.19 11.43 25.93
N ASP A 189 17.22 11.65 25.10
CA ASP A 189 17.34 11.04 23.78
C ASP A 189 17.49 9.52 23.88
N LEU A 190 18.33 9.06 24.82
CA LEU A 190 18.58 7.64 25.08
C LEU A 190 17.32 6.92 25.57
N LEU A 191 16.52 7.57 26.44
CA LEU A 191 15.22 7.07 26.89
C LEU A 191 14.19 7.05 25.75
N ALA A 192 14.16 8.07 24.90
CA ALA A 192 13.27 8.14 23.74
C ALA A 192 13.61 7.05 22.70
N VAL A 193 14.89 6.78 22.46
CA VAL A 193 15.36 5.69 21.59
C VAL A 193 15.06 4.32 22.21
N ALA A 194 15.36 4.11 23.50
CA ALA A 194 15.04 2.85 24.20
C ALA A 194 13.53 2.54 24.14
N SER A 195 12.67 3.55 24.33
CA SER A 195 11.21 3.43 24.23
C SER A 195 10.69 3.22 22.80
N HIS A 196 11.50 3.44 21.76
CA HIS A 196 11.16 3.05 20.39
C HIS A 196 11.67 1.66 20.05
N LEU A 197 12.92 1.33 20.44
CA LEU A 197 13.47 -0.01 20.27
C LEU A 197 12.67 -1.06 21.03
N GLU A 198 12.19 -0.76 22.24
CA GLU A 198 11.33 -1.65 23.00
C GLU A 198 10.04 -2.00 22.24
N ARG A 199 9.24 -0.98 21.88
CA ARG A 199 8.00 -1.18 21.11
C ARG A 199 8.24 -1.90 19.79
N ALA A 200 9.31 -1.55 19.05
CA ALA A 200 9.65 -2.21 17.79
C ALA A 200 10.12 -3.67 17.95
N LEU A 201 10.70 -4.04 19.10
CA LEU A 201 11.20 -5.40 19.38
C LEU A 201 10.21 -6.27 20.18
N ARG A 202 9.03 -5.76 20.54
CA ARG A 202 7.93 -6.56 21.12
C ARG A 202 7.61 -7.84 20.36
N PRO A 203 7.60 -7.88 19.00
CA PRO A 203 7.36 -9.11 18.27
C PRO A 203 8.29 -10.27 18.68
N LEU A 204 9.49 -10.00 19.18
CA LEU A 204 10.40 -11.04 19.66
C LEU A 204 9.87 -11.83 20.86
N SER A 205 8.98 -11.25 21.68
CA SER A 205 8.47 -11.84 22.93
C SER A 205 7.09 -12.49 22.80
N LEU A 206 6.53 -12.60 21.59
CA LEU A 206 5.16 -13.10 21.38
C LEU A 206 5.11 -14.63 21.36
N ASP A 207 4.01 -15.21 21.85
CA ASP A 207 3.75 -16.66 21.88
C ASP A 207 3.49 -17.27 20.48
N TRP A 208 3.65 -16.47 19.42
CA TRP A 208 3.31 -16.78 18.04
C TRP A 208 4.18 -17.89 17.43
N TYR A 209 5.35 -18.17 18.00
CA TYR A 209 6.38 -19.05 17.42
C TYR A 209 6.29 -20.53 17.83
N GLY A 210 5.19 -20.96 18.45
CA GLY A 210 4.93 -22.37 18.75
C GLY A 210 4.59 -23.22 17.52
N ASP A 211 4.61 -24.54 17.71
CA ASP A 211 4.30 -25.55 16.68
C ASP A 211 2.79 -25.59 16.32
N ASP A 212 1.95 -24.91 17.09
CA ASP A 212 0.54 -24.63 16.79
C ASP A 212 0.34 -23.30 16.03
N GLY A 213 1.37 -22.44 16.06
CA GLY A 213 1.37 -21.07 15.57
C GLY A 213 2.14 -20.92 14.26
N LEU A 214 3.08 -19.98 14.20
CA LEU A 214 3.91 -19.72 13.01
C LEU A 214 4.87 -20.85 12.66
N GLY A 215 5.12 -21.82 13.55
CA GLY A 215 5.78 -23.09 13.18
C GLY A 215 4.90 -24.01 12.32
N SER A 216 3.58 -23.82 12.36
CA SER A 216 2.60 -24.68 11.70
C SER A 216 2.19 -24.25 10.28
N VAL A 217 2.63 -23.06 9.83
CA VAL A 217 2.27 -22.51 8.51
C VAL A 217 3.31 -22.87 7.45
N ASP A 218 2.87 -22.97 6.19
CA ASP A 218 3.74 -23.38 5.09
C ASP A 218 4.57 -22.19 4.54
N LEU A 219 4.05 -20.97 4.70
CA LEU A 219 4.59 -19.68 4.25
C LEU A 219 4.19 -18.55 5.20
N CYS A 220 5.13 -17.66 5.55
CA CYS A 220 4.84 -16.35 6.15
C CYS A 220 4.75 -15.27 5.07
N HIS A 221 3.70 -14.45 5.13
CA HIS A 221 3.49 -13.31 4.24
C HIS A 221 3.37 -12.02 5.05
N ALA A 222 4.36 -11.13 4.98
CA ALA A 222 4.30 -9.83 5.62
C ALA A 222 3.72 -8.77 4.67
N ALA A 223 2.66 -8.08 5.11
CA ALA A 223 1.99 -7.02 4.34
C ALA A 223 2.76 -5.68 4.30
N ALA A 224 3.88 -5.59 5.03
CA ALA A 224 4.85 -4.51 5.02
C ALA A 224 6.22 -5.04 5.52
N GLY A 225 7.31 -4.32 5.22
CA GLY A 225 8.58 -4.48 5.93
C GLY A 225 8.56 -3.85 7.33
N GLY A 226 9.71 -3.78 8.00
CA GLY A 226 9.81 -3.25 9.37
C GLY A 226 9.29 -4.24 10.41
N SER A 227 8.58 -3.75 11.43
CA SER A 227 8.12 -4.57 12.57
C SER A 227 7.13 -5.65 12.15
N ALA A 228 6.25 -5.36 11.17
CA ALA A 228 5.38 -6.33 10.49
C ALA A 228 6.11 -7.60 9.99
N ALA A 229 7.39 -7.49 9.60
CA ALA A 229 8.17 -8.61 9.07
C ALA A 229 8.95 -9.38 10.15
N LEU A 230 9.08 -8.86 11.38
CA LEU A 230 9.81 -9.53 12.47
C LEU A 230 9.26 -10.93 12.79
N PRO A 231 7.92 -11.17 12.89
CA PRO A 231 7.43 -12.52 13.13
C PRO A 231 7.78 -13.51 12.02
N GLY A 232 7.92 -13.02 10.78
CA GLY A 232 8.33 -13.82 9.64
C GLY A 232 9.82 -14.17 9.67
N LEU A 233 10.67 -13.22 10.09
CA LEU A 233 12.08 -13.47 10.35
C LEU A 233 12.28 -14.51 11.46
N LEU A 234 11.46 -14.48 12.51
CA LEU A 234 11.53 -15.42 13.63
C LEU A 234 10.96 -16.80 13.27
N ALA A 235 9.86 -16.88 12.52
CA ALA A 235 9.36 -18.13 11.97
C ALA A 235 10.39 -18.79 11.03
N ARG A 236 11.12 -17.98 10.25
CA ARG A 236 12.24 -18.45 9.43
C ARG A 236 13.45 -18.90 10.24
N HIS A 237 13.82 -18.20 11.32
CA HIS A 237 14.94 -18.59 12.19
C HIS A 237 14.65 -19.87 12.97
N PHE A 238 13.50 -19.94 13.62
CA PHE A 238 13.15 -21.06 14.50
C PHE A 238 12.66 -22.32 13.77
N HIS A 239 11.98 -22.17 12.62
CA HIS A 239 11.29 -23.26 11.93
C HIS A 239 11.62 -23.34 10.44
N GLY A 240 12.53 -22.49 9.93
CA GLY A 240 12.88 -22.43 8.51
C GLY A 240 11.76 -21.93 7.59
N VAL A 241 10.62 -21.46 8.12
CA VAL A 241 9.43 -21.05 7.35
C VAL A 241 9.77 -19.90 6.41
N PRO A 242 9.43 -19.96 5.11
CA PRO A 242 9.86 -18.94 4.15
C PRO A 242 9.10 -17.64 4.41
N LEU A 243 9.75 -16.51 4.13
CA LEU A 243 9.18 -15.18 4.27
C LEU A 243 9.01 -14.52 2.90
N LEU A 244 7.79 -14.13 2.57
CA LEU A 244 7.45 -13.21 1.50
C LEU A 244 7.06 -11.85 2.09
N VAL A 245 7.57 -10.75 1.54
CA VAL A 245 7.25 -9.39 2.02
C VAL A 245 6.68 -8.55 0.88
N THR A 246 5.53 -7.93 1.10
CA THR A 246 4.91 -6.99 0.16
C THR A 246 5.12 -5.55 0.61
N GLU A 247 5.51 -4.65 -0.29
CA GLU A 247 5.71 -3.22 0.02
C GLU A 247 5.14 -2.33 -1.09
N TYR A 248 3.89 -1.88 -0.93
CA TYR A 248 3.29 -0.86 -1.80
C TYR A 248 3.82 0.56 -1.54
N GLY A 249 4.34 0.79 -0.33
CA GLY A 249 5.19 1.93 0.03
C GLY A 249 6.30 1.45 0.97
N VAL A 250 7.53 1.94 0.78
CA VAL A 250 8.69 1.43 1.55
C VAL A 250 8.73 2.11 2.93
N PRO A 251 8.65 1.36 4.07
CA PRO A 251 8.54 1.95 5.40
C PRO A 251 9.75 2.84 5.77
N LEU A 252 10.96 2.46 5.37
CA LEU A 252 12.16 3.25 5.61
C LEU A 252 12.13 4.62 4.90
N ARG A 253 11.46 4.74 3.75
CA ARG A 253 11.23 6.05 3.09
C ARG A 253 10.26 6.91 3.89
N ALA A 254 9.20 6.31 4.43
CA ALA A 254 8.28 7.00 5.31
C ALA A 254 8.98 7.46 6.61
N HIS A 255 9.86 6.63 7.19
CA HIS A 255 10.68 7.00 8.34
C HIS A 255 11.57 8.22 8.05
N TYR A 256 12.31 8.23 6.93
CA TYR A 256 13.15 9.38 6.55
C TYR A 256 12.37 10.69 6.34
N LEU A 257 11.11 10.61 5.90
CA LEU A 257 10.24 11.78 5.69
C LEU A 257 9.48 12.18 6.97
N GLY A 258 9.22 11.24 7.87
CA GLY A 258 8.38 11.42 9.06
C GLY A 258 9.13 11.55 10.39
N THR A 259 10.46 11.40 10.45
CA THR A 259 11.23 11.56 11.69
C THR A 259 11.24 13.01 12.21
N SER A 260 10.24 13.33 13.03
CA SER A 260 10.29 14.42 14.01
C SER A 260 11.06 14.01 15.27
N GLY A 261 11.46 14.98 16.09
CA GLY A 261 12.26 14.77 17.30
C GLY A 261 13.74 15.10 17.12
N GLU A 262 14.52 14.99 18.20
CA GLU A 262 15.91 15.49 18.26
C GLU A 262 16.90 14.73 17.37
N ALA A 263 17.97 15.42 16.94
CA ALA A 263 18.92 14.89 15.96
C ALA A 263 19.55 13.52 16.34
N PRO A 264 19.94 13.24 17.61
CA PRO A 264 20.44 11.93 18.01
C PRO A 264 19.39 10.82 17.90
N VAL A 265 18.14 11.12 18.30
CA VAL A 265 17.00 10.19 18.20
C VAL A 265 16.74 9.82 16.75
N ARG A 266 16.66 10.82 15.85
CA ARG A 266 16.47 10.59 14.41
C ARG A 266 17.59 9.72 13.82
N ALA A 267 18.85 10.00 14.19
CA ALA A 267 20.02 9.27 13.70
C ALA A 267 20.02 7.79 14.12
N LEU A 268 19.74 7.50 15.39
CA LEU A 268 19.72 6.15 15.95
C LEU A 268 18.55 5.32 15.41
N LEU A 269 17.35 5.90 15.32
CA LEU A 269 16.19 5.20 14.75
C LEU A 269 16.36 4.98 13.25
N ALA A 270 16.91 5.93 12.49
CA ALA A 270 17.24 5.72 11.08
C ALA A 270 18.37 4.69 10.87
N ALA A 271 19.24 4.44 11.86
CA ALA A 271 20.15 3.30 11.83
C ALA A 271 19.41 1.98 12.08
N PHE A 272 18.53 1.92 13.09
CA PHE A 272 17.70 0.74 13.39
C PHE A 272 16.84 0.30 12.19
N HIS A 273 16.02 1.21 11.65
CA HIS A 273 15.15 0.86 10.53
C HIS A 273 15.96 0.47 9.28
N ARG A 274 17.16 1.03 9.05
CA ARG A 274 18.06 0.57 7.97
C ARG A 274 18.53 -0.86 8.17
N ARG A 275 19.10 -1.18 9.34
CA ARG A 275 19.63 -2.52 9.64
C ARG A 275 18.52 -3.57 9.61
N LEU A 276 17.33 -3.27 10.17
CA LEU A 276 16.15 -4.12 10.08
C LEU A 276 15.65 -4.31 8.65
N THR A 277 15.59 -3.24 7.84
CA THR A 277 15.19 -3.33 6.43
C THR A 277 16.14 -4.21 5.63
N ALA A 278 17.46 -4.04 5.82
CA ALA A 278 18.47 -4.88 5.18
C ALA A 278 18.35 -6.36 5.58
N GLU A 279 18.06 -6.66 6.85
CA GLU A 279 17.85 -8.04 7.31
C GLU A 279 16.56 -8.65 6.74
N VAL A 280 15.46 -7.89 6.72
CA VAL A 280 14.21 -8.31 6.07
C VAL A 280 14.44 -8.65 4.60
N TYR A 281 15.18 -7.81 3.86
CA TYR A 281 15.48 -8.06 2.45
C TYR A 281 16.49 -9.19 2.21
N ARG A 282 17.41 -9.44 3.16
CA ARG A 282 18.39 -10.55 3.08
C ARG A 282 17.76 -11.92 3.32
N GLN A 283 16.75 -12.01 4.19
CA GLN A 283 16.18 -13.28 4.61
C GLN A 283 14.88 -13.64 3.87
N ALA A 284 14.20 -12.67 3.24
CA ALA A 284 13.00 -12.93 2.45
C ALA A 284 13.30 -13.84 1.25
N ALA A 285 12.45 -14.85 1.04
CA ALA A 285 12.46 -15.70 -0.14
C ALA A 285 11.97 -14.96 -1.40
N CYS A 286 11.13 -13.94 -1.23
CA CYS A 286 10.73 -13.02 -2.30
C CYS A 286 10.26 -11.68 -1.72
N LEU A 287 10.48 -10.60 -2.48
CA LEU A 287 10.01 -9.25 -2.19
C LEU A 287 9.07 -8.77 -3.30
N THR A 288 7.89 -8.28 -2.94
CA THR A 288 6.85 -7.83 -3.88
C THR A 288 6.56 -6.34 -3.74
N PRO A 289 7.31 -5.46 -4.44
CA PRO A 289 7.02 -4.03 -4.50
C PRO A 289 5.83 -3.72 -5.40
N GLY A 290 5.05 -2.70 -5.02
CA GLY A 290 3.86 -2.26 -5.75
C GLY A 290 4.08 -1.59 -7.10
N ASN A 291 5.33 -1.28 -7.47
CA ASN A 291 5.73 -0.57 -8.70
C ASN A 291 7.27 -0.55 -8.85
N THR A 292 7.77 -0.12 -10.01
CA THR A 292 9.19 -0.01 -10.33
C THR A 292 9.91 1.07 -9.49
N HIS A 293 9.22 2.12 -9.03
CA HIS A 293 9.83 3.12 -8.14
C HIS A 293 10.19 2.50 -6.78
N ALA A 294 9.26 1.77 -6.16
CA ALA A 294 9.47 1.04 -4.92
C ALA A 294 10.58 -0.02 -5.09
N ARG A 295 10.56 -0.81 -6.17
CA ARG A 295 11.65 -1.74 -6.54
C ARG A 295 13.03 -1.08 -6.52
N ARG A 296 13.21 0.03 -7.24
CA ARG A 296 14.51 0.75 -7.30
C ARG A 296 14.94 1.26 -5.92
N TRP A 297 14.00 1.51 -5.01
CA TRP A 297 14.25 1.96 -3.65
C TRP A 297 14.67 0.77 -2.74
N GLN A 298 14.07 -0.41 -2.92
CA GLN A 298 14.50 -1.67 -2.30
C GLN A 298 15.89 -2.11 -2.78
N GLU A 299 16.15 -2.08 -4.09
CA GLU A 299 17.46 -2.40 -4.70
C GLU A 299 18.57 -1.51 -4.09
N ARG A 300 18.33 -0.20 -3.92
CA ARG A 300 19.26 0.72 -3.22
C ARG A 300 19.43 0.47 -1.72
N CYS A 301 18.55 -0.31 -1.10
CA CYS A 301 18.61 -0.68 0.31
C CYS A 301 19.19 -2.09 0.53
N GLY A 302 19.79 -2.70 -0.50
CA GLY A 302 20.48 -3.98 -0.41
C GLY A 302 19.64 -5.22 -0.72
N ALA A 303 18.42 -5.05 -1.26
CA ALA A 303 17.64 -6.17 -1.75
C ALA A 303 18.22 -6.75 -3.05
N ASP A 304 18.39 -8.08 -3.11
CA ASP A 304 18.81 -8.77 -4.33
C ASP A 304 17.74 -8.64 -5.43
N ARG A 305 18.18 -8.16 -6.59
CA ARG A 305 17.37 -8.00 -7.80
C ARG A 305 16.72 -9.31 -8.27
N ALA A 306 17.31 -10.46 -8.00
CA ALA A 306 16.73 -11.77 -8.33
C ALA A 306 15.54 -12.15 -7.42
N GLY A 307 15.54 -11.71 -6.16
CA GLY A 307 14.43 -11.94 -5.21
C GLY A 307 13.24 -10.98 -5.36
N ILE A 308 13.33 -9.95 -6.20
CA ILE A 308 12.30 -8.90 -6.33
C ILE A 308 11.37 -9.13 -7.54
N ARG A 309 10.07 -9.24 -7.25
CA ARG A 309 9.00 -9.40 -8.26
C ARG A 309 7.92 -8.34 -8.09
N THR A 310 7.90 -7.34 -8.96
CA THR A 310 6.87 -6.28 -8.93
C THR A 310 5.47 -6.88 -9.13
N VAL A 311 4.54 -6.54 -8.23
CA VAL A 311 3.11 -6.93 -8.31
C VAL A 311 2.27 -5.70 -8.06
N TYR A 312 1.50 -5.26 -9.06
CA TYR A 312 0.67 -4.06 -8.95
C TYR A 312 -0.53 -4.28 -8.02
N PRO A 313 -0.95 -3.27 -7.23
CA PRO A 313 -2.06 -3.42 -6.29
C PRO A 313 -3.39 -3.68 -7.01
N GLY A 314 -4.06 -4.77 -6.64
CA GLY A 314 -5.32 -5.18 -7.28
C GLY A 314 -6.50 -4.26 -6.94
N MET A 315 -7.11 -3.68 -7.97
CA MET A 315 -8.28 -2.80 -7.86
C MET A 315 -9.53 -3.45 -8.43
N ASP A 316 -10.67 -3.17 -7.80
CA ASP A 316 -11.98 -3.59 -8.28
C ASP A 316 -12.35 -2.77 -9.54
N ALA A 317 -12.45 -3.49 -10.66
CA ALA A 317 -12.81 -3.00 -11.98
C ALA A 317 -14.31 -3.17 -12.30
N ALA A 318 -15.04 -4.01 -11.56
CA ALA A 318 -16.42 -4.38 -11.91
C ALA A 318 -17.37 -3.18 -11.85
N ARG A 319 -17.22 -2.35 -10.81
CA ARG A 319 -17.90 -1.06 -10.65
C ARG A 319 -17.69 -0.06 -11.80
N PHE A 320 -16.66 -0.24 -12.63
CA PHE A 320 -16.36 0.62 -13.79
C PHE A 320 -16.75 0.01 -15.13
N ALA A 321 -17.23 -1.24 -15.16
CA ALA A 321 -17.44 -1.99 -16.39
C ALA A 321 -18.43 -1.30 -17.35
N ALA A 322 -19.57 -0.83 -16.85
CA ALA A 322 -20.59 -0.16 -17.67
C ALA A 322 -20.06 1.12 -18.34
N VAL A 323 -19.37 1.99 -17.58
CA VAL A 323 -18.75 3.22 -18.11
C VAL A 323 -17.62 2.90 -19.10
N GLY A 324 -16.84 1.86 -18.83
CA GLY A 324 -15.79 1.38 -19.73
C GLY A 324 -16.27 0.66 -20.98
N GLU A 325 -17.56 0.31 -21.06
CA GLU A 325 -18.21 -0.30 -22.23
C GLU A 325 -19.02 0.72 -23.04
N SER A 326 -19.36 1.87 -22.44
CA SER A 326 -19.89 3.01 -23.18
C SER A 326 -18.79 3.68 -24.03
N PRO A 327 -18.96 3.76 -25.37
CA PRO A 327 -18.03 4.47 -26.24
C PRO A 327 -18.11 5.99 -26.12
N GLU A 328 -19.13 6.50 -25.42
CA GLU A 328 -19.44 7.93 -25.30
C GLU A 328 -19.02 8.49 -23.93
N CYS A 329 -18.91 9.82 -23.87
CA CYS A 329 -18.69 10.61 -22.65
C CYS A 329 -19.84 11.62 -22.53
N ALA A 330 -20.28 11.95 -21.32
CA ALA A 330 -21.47 12.79 -21.15
C ALA A 330 -21.32 14.19 -21.78
N ASP A 331 -20.10 14.73 -21.78
CA ASP A 331 -19.75 15.96 -22.50
C ASP A 331 -18.37 15.83 -23.18
N PRO A 332 -18.28 15.97 -24.52
CA PRO A 332 -17.01 15.93 -25.26
C PRO A 332 -16.05 17.09 -24.96
N HIS A 333 -16.50 18.14 -24.27
CA HIS A 333 -15.72 19.33 -23.88
C HIS A 333 -15.34 19.37 -22.39
N THR A 334 -15.93 18.52 -21.53
CA THR A 334 -15.59 18.48 -20.11
C THR A 334 -14.29 17.70 -19.86
N LEU A 335 -13.39 18.29 -19.07
CA LEU A 335 -12.28 17.61 -18.42
C LEU A 335 -12.66 17.27 -16.97
N VAL A 336 -12.13 16.17 -16.47
CA VAL A 336 -12.42 15.66 -15.12
C VAL A 336 -11.12 15.54 -14.33
N TRP A 337 -11.16 15.94 -13.06
CA TRP A 337 -10.18 15.54 -12.06
C TRP A 337 -10.90 14.79 -10.94
N VAL A 338 -10.33 13.68 -10.45
CA VAL A 338 -10.90 12.89 -9.34
C VAL A 338 -9.82 12.53 -8.32
N GLY A 339 -10.06 12.82 -7.03
CA GLY A 339 -9.14 12.46 -5.95
C GLY A 339 -9.43 13.12 -4.59
N ARG A 340 -8.53 12.93 -3.63
CA ARG A 340 -8.55 13.66 -2.34
C ARG A 340 -7.99 15.06 -2.55
N ILE A 341 -8.68 16.09 -2.07
CA ILE A 341 -8.25 17.48 -2.26
C ILE A 341 -7.17 17.84 -1.22
N GLU A 342 -5.91 17.86 -1.65
CA GLU A 342 -4.73 18.13 -0.81
C GLU A 342 -3.62 18.82 -1.65
N PRO A 343 -2.70 19.59 -1.03
CA PRO A 343 -1.63 20.31 -1.75
C PRO A 343 -0.76 19.45 -2.67
N ALA A 344 -0.56 18.16 -2.35
CA ALA A 344 0.23 17.23 -3.16
C ALA A 344 -0.38 16.92 -4.54
N LYS A 345 -1.66 17.25 -4.77
CA LYS A 345 -2.37 17.05 -6.04
C LYS A 345 -2.31 18.26 -6.98
N ASP A 346 -1.81 19.39 -6.49
CA ASP A 346 -1.54 20.61 -7.27
C ASP A 346 -2.70 21.05 -8.21
N LEU A 347 -3.89 21.20 -7.61
CA LEU A 347 -5.06 21.80 -8.27
C LEU A 347 -4.80 23.26 -8.70
N ILE A 348 -3.82 23.93 -8.10
CA ILE A 348 -3.40 25.29 -8.46
C ILE A 348 -2.78 25.30 -9.86
N SER A 349 -1.83 24.40 -10.15
CA SER A 349 -1.33 24.19 -11.51
C SER A 349 -2.44 23.77 -12.49
N LEU A 350 -3.41 22.95 -12.04
CA LEU A 350 -4.55 22.54 -12.88
C LEU A 350 -5.47 23.71 -13.26
N LEU A 351 -5.79 24.60 -12.32
CA LEU A 351 -6.63 25.78 -12.57
C LEU A 351 -5.94 26.76 -13.54
N HIS A 352 -4.64 27.00 -13.37
CA HIS A 352 -3.86 27.79 -14.33
C HIS A 352 -3.79 27.13 -15.72
N ALA A 353 -3.59 25.81 -15.79
CA ALA A 353 -3.63 25.08 -17.05
C ALA A 353 -5.01 25.22 -17.72
N PHE A 354 -6.09 25.11 -16.93
CA PHE A 354 -7.44 25.23 -17.43
C PHE A 354 -7.77 26.65 -17.94
N ALA A 355 -7.16 27.70 -17.41
CA ALA A 355 -7.27 29.05 -17.97
C ALA A 355 -6.61 29.18 -19.35
N GLU A 356 -5.56 28.39 -19.63
CA GLU A 356 -4.99 28.26 -20.99
C GLU A 356 -5.87 27.37 -21.90
N ILE A 357 -6.41 26.26 -21.37
CA ILE A 357 -7.34 25.38 -22.11
C ILE A 357 -8.60 26.15 -22.54
N ARG A 358 -9.28 26.85 -21.63
CA ARG A 358 -10.51 27.61 -21.91
C ARG A 358 -10.29 28.73 -22.93
N ARG A 359 -9.09 29.33 -22.97
CA ARG A 359 -8.70 30.32 -23.99
C ARG A 359 -8.54 29.70 -25.38
N ALA A 360 -8.06 28.45 -25.45
CA ALA A 360 -7.91 27.70 -26.70
C ALA A 360 -9.21 27.01 -27.14
N GLU A 361 -10.06 26.62 -26.19
CA GLU A 361 -11.32 25.90 -26.37
C GLU A 361 -12.43 26.56 -25.53
N PRO A 362 -13.11 27.62 -26.03
CA PRO A 362 -14.09 28.39 -25.26
C PRO A 362 -15.37 27.65 -24.83
N LYS A 363 -15.48 26.35 -25.10
CA LYS A 363 -16.54 25.46 -24.56
C LYS A 363 -16.06 24.52 -23.47
N ALA A 364 -14.75 24.44 -23.20
CA ALA A 364 -14.21 23.50 -22.23
C ALA A 364 -14.72 23.81 -20.81
N ARG A 365 -15.01 22.76 -20.04
CA ARG A 365 -15.43 22.81 -18.63
C ARG A 365 -14.51 21.89 -17.81
N LEU A 366 -14.31 22.16 -16.52
CA LEU A 366 -13.50 21.36 -15.62
C LEU A 366 -14.33 20.96 -14.39
N ARG A 367 -14.57 19.65 -14.22
CA ARG A 367 -15.23 19.11 -13.03
C ARG A 367 -14.19 18.54 -12.08
N ILE A 368 -14.06 19.12 -10.88
CA ILE A 368 -13.14 18.69 -9.83
C ILE A 368 -13.95 17.91 -8.79
N VAL A 369 -13.92 16.57 -8.88
CA VAL A 369 -14.65 15.68 -7.97
C VAL A 369 -13.74 15.24 -6.83
N GLY A 370 -14.04 15.64 -5.59
CA GLY A 370 -13.22 15.23 -4.46
C GLY A 370 -13.57 15.85 -3.12
N ALA A 371 -13.49 15.04 -2.06
CA ALA A 371 -13.63 15.47 -0.68
C ALA A 371 -12.35 16.16 -0.14
N ALA A 372 -12.54 17.14 0.74
CA ALA A 372 -11.47 17.80 1.49
C ALA A 372 -11.49 17.35 2.96
N ALA A 373 -10.63 16.39 3.32
CA ALA A 373 -10.61 15.79 4.64
C ALA A 373 -9.72 16.56 5.64
N GLY A 374 -10.34 17.25 6.60
CA GLY A 374 -9.65 17.97 7.68
C GLY A 374 -9.29 19.43 7.33
N ALA A 375 -8.81 20.17 8.34
CA ALA A 375 -8.68 21.64 8.26
C ALA A 375 -7.71 22.14 7.17
N GLU A 376 -6.57 21.46 6.97
CA GLU A 376 -5.60 21.82 5.92
C GLU A 376 -6.18 21.60 4.51
N ALA A 377 -6.83 20.45 4.29
CA ALA A 377 -7.51 20.15 3.04
C ALA A 377 -8.65 21.14 2.74
N ALA A 378 -9.44 21.50 3.76
CA ALA A 378 -10.51 22.48 3.63
C ALA A 378 -9.98 23.88 3.30
N ALA A 379 -8.87 24.31 3.93
CA ALA A 379 -8.20 25.56 3.60
C ALA A 379 -7.63 25.55 2.16
N TYR A 380 -7.05 24.43 1.73
CA TYR A 380 -6.56 24.26 0.36
C TYR A 380 -7.70 24.30 -0.67
N LEU A 381 -8.84 23.64 -0.40
CA LEU A 381 -10.04 23.74 -1.23
C LEU A 381 -10.57 25.17 -1.28
N GLY A 382 -10.61 25.89 -0.16
CA GLY A 382 -10.97 27.30 -0.11
C GLY A 382 -10.08 28.18 -1.00
N HIS A 383 -8.76 27.95 -0.96
CA HIS A 383 -7.80 28.62 -1.84
C HIS A 383 -8.01 28.28 -3.32
N CYS A 384 -8.29 27.01 -3.65
CA CYS A 384 -8.60 26.59 -5.02
C CYS A 384 -9.89 27.23 -5.55
N ARG A 385 -10.96 27.29 -4.74
CA ARG A 385 -12.22 27.97 -5.10
C ARG A 385 -12.03 29.47 -5.30
N ALA A 386 -11.23 30.12 -4.44
CA ALA A 386 -10.89 31.53 -4.57
C ALA A 386 -10.07 31.82 -5.86
N LEU A 387 -9.10 30.96 -6.19
CA LEU A 387 -8.34 31.08 -7.44
C LEU A 387 -9.23 30.85 -8.68
N ALA A 388 -10.14 29.88 -8.64
CA ALA A 388 -11.09 29.65 -9.73
C ALA A 388 -11.94 30.90 -10.00
N ALA A 389 -12.49 31.54 -8.96
CA ALA A 389 -13.26 32.78 -9.09
C ALA A 389 -12.42 33.99 -9.59
N GLN A 390 -11.10 33.97 -9.40
CA GLN A 390 -10.19 35.00 -9.92
C GLN A 390 -9.80 34.77 -11.39
N LEU A 391 -9.65 33.51 -11.81
CA LEU A 391 -9.32 33.13 -13.19
C LEU A 391 -10.55 33.10 -14.11
N PHE A 392 -11.72 32.83 -13.54
CA PHE A 392 -13.01 32.73 -14.22
C PHE A 392 -14.06 33.56 -13.45
N PRO A 393 -13.97 34.91 -13.51
CA PRO A 393 -15.03 35.77 -12.99
C PRO A 393 -16.33 35.53 -13.79
N ASP A 394 -17.48 35.68 -13.14
CA ASP A 394 -18.77 35.41 -13.79
C ASP A 394 -19.08 36.49 -14.84
N GLU A 395 -18.81 36.16 -16.12
CA GLU A 395 -19.26 36.91 -17.31
C GLU A 395 -20.79 36.72 -17.50
N ALA A 396 -21.57 37.21 -16.53
CA ALA A 396 -23.01 37.18 -16.56
C ALA A 396 -23.58 38.30 -17.45
N ASP A 397 -24.20 37.93 -18.57
CA ASP A 397 -24.92 38.84 -19.51
C ASP A 397 -26.14 39.56 -18.91
N GLY A 398 -26.34 39.51 -17.59
CA GLY A 398 -27.37 40.26 -16.88
C GLY A 398 -27.42 39.96 -15.38
N VAL A 399 -28.03 40.89 -14.62
CA VAL A 399 -28.09 40.91 -13.14
C VAL A 399 -28.85 39.71 -12.52
N HIS A 400 -29.40 38.82 -13.34
CA HIS A 400 -30.14 37.62 -12.93
C HIS A 400 -29.65 36.32 -13.59
N ALA A 401 -28.55 36.36 -14.35
CA ALA A 401 -27.91 35.13 -14.83
C ALA A 401 -27.05 34.54 -13.70
N ILE A 402 -27.33 33.29 -13.32
CA ILE A 402 -26.38 32.48 -12.54
C ILE A 402 -25.24 32.14 -13.50
N GLY A 403 -24.00 32.49 -13.14
CA GLY A 403 -22.84 32.28 -14.02
C GLY A 403 -22.63 30.79 -14.34
N ASP A 404 -22.49 30.45 -15.63
CA ASP A 404 -21.98 29.14 -16.05
C ASP A 404 -20.46 29.11 -15.84
N ASN A 405 -20.05 29.05 -14.57
CA ASN A 405 -18.65 29.01 -14.22
C ASN A 405 -18.01 27.75 -14.85
N PRO A 406 -16.94 27.89 -15.66
CA PRO A 406 -16.37 26.75 -16.36
C PRO A 406 -15.63 25.77 -15.42
N VAL A 407 -15.54 26.05 -14.12
CA VAL A 407 -15.00 25.13 -13.10
C VAL A 407 -16.07 24.79 -12.06
N SER A 408 -16.33 23.49 -11.85
CA SER A 408 -17.13 23.00 -10.71
C SER A 408 -16.25 22.23 -9.70
N PHE A 409 -16.71 22.21 -8.46
CA PHE A 409 -16.09 21.48 -7.35
C PHE A 409 -17.18 20.70 -6.61
N GLU A 410 -17.15 19.37 -6.73
CA GLU A 410 -18.25 18.45 -6.45
C GLU A 410 -17.78 17.27 -5.57
N GLU A 411 -18.70 16.59 -4.88
CA GLU A 411 -18.39 15.43 -4.03
C GLU A 411 -19.16 14.18 -4.47
N ILE A 412 -18.59 12.99 -4.21
CA ILE A 412 -19.21 11.72 -4.62
C ILE A 412 -20.43 11.46 -3.72
N GLY A 413 -21.60 11.32 -4.35
CA GLY A 413 -22.89 11.29 -3.69
C GLY A 413 -23.74 12.54 -3.94
N ASP A 414 -23.18 13.59 -4.55
CA ASP A 414 -23.97 14.69 -5.12
C ASP A 414 -24.92 14.16 -6.22
N PRO A 415 -26.12 14.74 -6.42
CA PRO A 415 -27.05 14.30 -7.46
C PRO A 415 -26.49 14.35 -8.90
N ALA A 416 -25.40 15.09 -9.13
CA ALA A 416 -24.71 15.19 -10.42
C ALA A 416 -23.50 14.25 -10.57
N VAL A 417 -23.10 13.55 -9.48
CA VAL A 417 -22.02 12.55 -9.39
C VAL A 417 -22.40 11.52 -8.31
N PRO A 418 -23.39 10.63 -8.57
CA PRO A 418 -23.93 9.74 -7.55
C PRO A 418 -22.93 8.66 -7.08
N ASP A 419 -21.97 8.29 -7.94
CA ASP A 419 -20.90 7.36 -7.62
C ASP A 419 -19.58 7.70 -8.35
N LEU A 420 -18.54 6.92 -8.03
CA LEU A 420 -17.18 7.11 -8.52
C LEU A 420 -16.98 6.67 -9.98
N ALA A 421 -17.82 5.82 -10.55
CA ALA A 421 -17.75 5.47 -11.98
C ALA A 421 -18.34 6.60 -12.83
N GLU A 422 -19.49 7.12 -12.43
CA GLU A 422 -20.09 8.33 -13.03
C GLU A 422 -19.16 9.54 -12.91
N ALA A 423 -18.42 9.67 -11.80
CA ALA A 423 -17.39 10.70 -11.63
C ALA A 423 -16.35 10.72 -12.77
N TYR A 424 -16.03 9.59 -13.41
CA TYR A 424 -15.17 9.55 -14.59
C TYR A 424 -15.96 9.59 -15.92
N ALA A 425 -17.25 9.21 -15.94
CA ALA A 425 -18.10 9.18 -17.13
C ALA A 425 -18.47 10.59 -17.65
N VAL A 426 -18.55 11.57 -16.73
CA VAL A 426 -19.05 12.93 -17.00
C VAL A 426 -18.20 13.77 -17.96
N GLY A 427 -17.03 13.31 -18.40
CA GLY A 427 -16.17 14.05 -19.31
C GLY A 427 -15.30 13.20 -20.24
N ALA A 428 -14.63 13.91 -21.15
CA ALA A 428 -13.93 13.34 -22.29
C ALA A 428 -12.45 13.03 -22.03
N VAL A 429 -11.85 13.68 -21.03
CA VAL A 429 -10.43 13.56 -20.66
C VAL A 429 -10.32 13.61 -19.13
N VAL A 430 -9.59 12.66 -18.53
CA VAL A 430 -9.27 12.70 -17.10
C VAL A 430 -7.86 13.25 -16.90
N VAL A 431 -7.70 14.16 -15.94
CA VAL A 431 -6.46 14.91 -15.70
C VAL A 431 -5.92 14.62 -14.30
N LEU A 432 -4.62 14.31 -14.20
CA LEU A 432 -3.89 14.13 -12.95
C LEU A 432 -2.73 15.14 -12.89
N SER A 433 -2.86 16.14 -12.02
CA SER A 433 -1.94 17.28 -11.87
C SER A 433 -0.84 17.08 -10.80
N SER A 434 -0.83 15.93 -10.12
CA SER A 434 -0.10 15.69 -8.87
C SER A 434 1.40 15.97 -8.93
N VAL A 435 1.98 16.46 -7.83
CA VAL A 435 3.43 16.66 -7.68
C VAL A 435 4.13 15.54 -6.93
N VAL A 436 3.36 14.67 -6.25
CA VAL A 436 3.83 13.42 -5.66
C VAL A 436 2.75 12.34 -5.83
N GLU A 437 3.16 11.16 -6.29
CA GLU A 437 2.35 9.94 -6.25
C GLU A 437 3.19 8.76 -5.76
N GLY A 438 2.52 7.76 -5.18
CA GLY A 438 3.04 6.41 -5.03
C GLY A 438 2.60 5.58 -6.24
N PHE A 439 1.52 4.82 -6.05
CA PHE A 439 0.75 4.21 -7.13
C PHE A 439 -0.55 5.00 -7.36
N PRO A 440 -0.77 5.59 -8.56
CA PRO A 440 -1.90 6.50 -8.81
C PRO A 440 -3.22 5.72 -9.04
N ILE A 441 -4.01 5.54 -7.98
CA ILE A 441 -5.27 4.77 -8.04
C ILE A 441 -6.29 5.40 -9.00
N SER A 442 -6.61 6.69 -8.86
CA SER A 442 -7.64 7.35 -9.69
C SER A 442 -7.29 7.39 -11.18
N LEU A 443 -6.00 7.33 -11.51
CA LEU A 443 -5.53 7.16 -12.88
C LEU A 443 -5.98 5.80 -13.46
N VAL A 444 -5.83 4.71 -12.71
CA VAL A 444 -6.25 3.38 -13.18
C VAL A 444 -7.78 3.23 -13.18
N GLU A 445 -8.49 3.86 -12.25
CA GLU A 445 -9.95 3.91 -12.27
C GLU A 445 -10.46 4.61 -13.55
N ALA A 446 -9.85 5.74 -13.94
CA ALA A 446 -10.12 6.38 -15.23
C ALA A 446 -9.79 5.48 -16.45
N MET A 447 -8.71 4.69 -16.37
CA MET A 447 -8.37 3.70 -17.40
C MET A 447 -9.44 2.59 -17.49
N PHE A 448 -9.95 2.06 -16.36
CA PHE A 448 -11.06 1.09 -16.38
C PHE A 448 -12.33 1.66 -17.04
N CYS A 449 -12.63 2.93 -16.81
CA CYS A 449 -13.70 3.67 -17.47
C CYS A 449 -13.42 3.99 -18.96
N ALA A 450 -12.34 3.48 -19.56
CA ALA A 450 -11.90 3.78 -20.93
C ALA A 450 -11.74 5.28 -21.23
N ARG A 451 -11.46 6.12 -20.22
CA ARG A 451 -11.20 7.54 -20.44
C ARG A 451 -9.72 7.75 -20.82
N PRO A 452 -9.40 8.58 -21.83
CA PRO A 452 -8.02 8.96 -22.10
C PRO A 452 -7.51 9.91 -21.01
N THR A 453 -6.24 9.76 -20.67
CA THR A 453 -5.64 10.43 -19.51
C THR A 453 -4.56 11.43 -19.93
N VAL A 454 -4.48 12.54 -19.21
CA VAL A 454 -3.32 13.45 -19.20
C VAL A 454 -2.79 13.50 -17.77
N SER A 455 -1.51 13.26 -17.57
CA SER A 455 -0.96 13.08 -16.22
C SER A 455 0.45 13.62 -16.06
N THR A 456 0.82 14.01 -14.85
CA THR A 456 2.17 14.47 -14.52
C THR A 456 3.17 13.32 -14.35
N ASP A 457 4.42 13.51 -14.74
CA ASP A 457 5.51 12.55 -14.56
C ASP A 457 5.95 12.46 -13.09
N VAL A 458 5.20 11.69 -12.29
CA VAL A 458 5.43 11.46 -10.86
C VAL A 458 5.14 10.01 -10.46
N GLY A 459 5.85 9.51 -9.44
CA GLY A 459 5.61 8.18 -8.86
C GLY A 459 5.68 7.06 -9.88
N ALA A 460 4.59 6.31 -10.03
CA ALA A 460 4.41 5.24 -11.02
C ALA A 460 3.57 5.64 -12.26
N VAL A 461 3.30 6.94 -12.52
CA VAL A 461 2.39 7.37 -13.61
C VAL A 461 2.82 6.85 -14.99
N VAL A 462 4.09 6.99 -15.37
CA VAL A 462 4.62 6.51 -16.67
C VAL A 462 4.51 4.99 -16.81
N GLU A 463 4.78 4.25 -15.72
CA GLU A 463 4.68 2.79 -15.64
C GLU A 463 3.22 2.31 -15.77
N VAL A 464 2.30 3.00 -15.10
CA VAL A 464 0.85 2.73 -15.19
C VAL A 464 0.34 2.99 -16.61
N ILE A 465 0.63 4.17 -17.19
CA ILE A 465 0.12 4.56 -18.50
C ILE A 465 0.72 3.72 -19.63
N GLY A 466 2.03 3.43 -19.62
CA GLY A 466 2.68 2.56 -20.62
C GLY A 466 2.42 2.95 -22.08
N GLY A 467 2.19 4.24 -22.36
CA GLY A 467 1.86 4.78 -23.70
C GLY A 467 0.36 4.92 -24.03
N THR A 468 -0.57 4.50 -23.16
CA THR A 468 -2.03 4.59 -23.43
C THR A 468 -2.67 5.94 -23.06
N GLY A 469 -1.86 6.98 -22.85
CA GLY A 469 -2.26 8.30 -22.36
C GLY A 469 -1.10 9.29 -22.51
N LEU A 470 -1.32 10.56 -22.16
CA LEU A 470 -0.30 11.61 -22.28
C LEU A 470 0.36 11.89 -20.93
N VAL A 471 1.68 12.04 -20.93
CA VAL A 471 2.46 12.41 -19.74
C VAL A 471 3.16 13.75 -19.97
N VAL A 472 3.14 14.62 -18.96
CA VAL A 472 3.75 15.96 -18.98
C VAL A 472 4.60 16.20 -17.73
N PRO A 473 5.57 17.14 -17.72
CA PRO A 473 6.32 17.46 -16.50
C PRO A 473 5.40 18.03 -15.38
N PRO A 474 5.60 17.65 -14.11
CA PRO A 474 4.89 18.26 -12.98
C PRO A 474 5.22 19.75 -12.85
N ARG A 475 4.28 20.53 -12.26
CA ARG A 475 4.36 22.00 -12.13
C ARG A 475 4.57 22.76 -13.45
N ASN A 476 4.07 22.21 -14.56
CA ASN A 476 4.06 22.88 -15.86
C ASN A 476 2.62 23.02 -16.38
N PRO A 477 1.87 24.06 -15.95
CA PRO A 477 0.48 24.28 -16.35
C PRO A 477 0.31 24.35 -17.87
N ARG A 478 1.25 24.99 -18.56
CA ARG A 478 1.23 25.14 -20.02
C ARG A 478 1.34 23.79 -20.73
N ALA A 479 2.29 22.93 -20.35
CA ALA A 479 2.43 21.60 -20.96
C ALA A 479 1.18 20.73 -20.70
N LEU A 480 0.60 20.84 -19.51
CA LEU A 480 -0.68 20.19 -19.16
C LEU A 480 -1.82 20.71 -20.05
N ALA A 481 -1.91 22.02 -20.28
CA ALA A 481 -2.88 22.64 -21.16
C ALA A 481 -2.73 22.21 -22.63
N GLU A 482 -1.50 22.26 -23.17
CA GLU A 482 -1.19 21.84 -24.55
C GLU A 482 -1.58 20.38 -24.80
N ALA A 483 -1.29 19.47 -23.85
CA ALA A 483 -1.68 18.06 -23.93
C ALA A 483 -3.21 17.85 -23.84
N CYS A 484 -3.89 18.56 -22.94
CA CYS A 484 -5.34 18.53 -22.82
C CYS A 484 -6.06 19.04 -24.09
N VAL A 485 -5.62 20.18 -24.64
CA VAL A 485 -6.19 20.76 -25.87
C VAL A 485 -6.00 19.82 -27.06
N ALA A 486 -4.85 19.13 -27.17
CA ALA A 486 -4.64 18.13 -28.21
C ALA A 486 -5.68 16.99 -28.14
N LEU A 487 -6.01 16.49 -26.94
CA LEU A 487 -7.05 15.47 -26.79
C LEU A 487 -8.46 16.02 -27.05
N LEU A 488 -8.80 17.22 -26.59
CA LEU A 488 -10.11 17.84 -26.88
C LEU A 488 -10.36 17.97 -28.40
N ARG A 489 -9.32 18.35 -29.15
CA ARG A 489 -9.37 18.51 -30.62
C ARG A 489 -9.38 17.20 -31.41
N GLU A 490 -8.96 16.08 -30.84
CA GLU A 490 -8.84 14.79 -31.54
C GLU A 490 -9.73 13.67 -30.94
N PRO A 491 -11.06 13.67 -31.16
CA PRO A 491 -11.96 12.62 -30.66
C PRO A 491 -11.54 11.18 -31.01
N ALA A 492 -11.03 10.95 -32.23
CA ALA A 492 -10.53 9.63 -32.64
C ALA A 492 -9.27 9.20 -31.87
N ARG A 493 -8.40 10.15 -31.50
CA ARG A 493 -7.23 9.89 -30.65
C ARG A 493 -7.66 9.61 -29.21
N ARG A 494 -8.66 10.33 -28.69
CA ARG A 494 -9.28 10.05 -27.38
C ARG A 494 -9.80 8.62 -27.28
N ALA A 495 -10.68 8.22 -28.21
CA ALA A 495 -11.28 6.89 -28.21
C ALA A 495 -10.21 5.78 -28.29
N ARG A 496 -9.20 5.95 -29.16
CA ARG A 496 -8.08 4.99 -29.29
C ARG A 496 -7.25 4.87 -28.02
N LEU A 497 -6.90 5.99 -27.37
CA LEU A 497 -6.13 5.98 -26.13
C LEU A 497 -6.94 5.40 -24.97
N GLY A 498 -8.20 5.80 -24.82
CA GLY A 498 -9.12 5.28 -23.79
C GLY A 498 -9.36 3.78 -23.89
N ALA A 499 -9.59 3.26 -25.11
CA ALA A 499 -9.73 1.82 -25.34
C ALA A 499 -8.44 1.04 -25.01
N ALA A 500 -7.27 1.54 -25.44
CA ALA A 500 -5.99 0.93 -25.10
C ALA A 500 -5.71 0.98 -23.59
N ALA A 501 -6.09 2.06 -22.92
CA ALA A 501 -5.98 2.24 -21.49
C ALA A 501 -6.83 1.21 -20.70
N ARG A 502 -8.10 1.00 -21.11
CA ARG A 502 -8.97 -0.02 -20.50
C ARG A 502 -8.40 -1.42 -20.68
N ALA A 503 -7.96 -1.76 -21.90
CA ALA A 503 -7.34 -3.07 -22.16
C ALA A 503 -6.13 -3.31 -21.25
N ARG A 504 -5.21 -2.33 -21.17
CA ARG A 504 -4.03 -2.38 -20.28
C ARG A 504 -4.40 -2.49 -18.80
N ALA A 505 -5.43 -1.78 -18.34
CA ALA A 505 -5.84 -1.82 -16.95
C ALA A 505 -6.45 -3.17 -16.55
N LEU A 506 -7.28 -3.76 -17.42
CA LEU A 506 -7.86 -5.09 -17.23
C LEU A 506 -6.81 -6.21 -17.33
N GLU A 507 -5.73 -6.01 -18.09
CA GLU A 507 -4.61 -6.95 -18.18
C GLU A 507 -3.72 -6.94 -16.92
N LEU A 508 -3.51 -5.78 -16.28
CA LEU A 508 -2.42 -5.60 -15.29
C LEU A 508 -2.85 -5.27 -13.86
N PHE A 509 -4.01 -4.65 -13.65
CA PHE A 509 -4.30 -3.91 -12.40
C PHE A 509 -5.58 -4.36 -11.65
N THR A 510 -6.24 -5.43 -12.08
CA THR A 510 -7.45 -5.94 -11.40
C THR A 510 -7.13 -6.74 -10.13
N VAL A 511 -8.15 -7.00 -9.29
CA VAL A 511 -8.01 -7.89 -8.13
C VAL A 511 -7.60 -9.29 -8.55
N GLU A 512 -8.18 -9.81 -9.63
CA GLU A 512 -7.95 -11.16 -10.15
C GLU A 512 -6.49 -11.35 -10.57
N GLN A 513 -5.90 -10.35 -11.24
CA GLN A 513 -4.49 -10.39 -11.65
C GLN A 513 -3.55 -10.36 -10.44
N ASN A 514 -3.83 -9.52 -9.44
CA ASN A 514 -3.07 -9.47 -8.19
C ASN A 514 -3.14 -10.81 -7.43
N VAL A 515 -4.34 -11.36 -7.28
CA VAL A 515 -4.59 -12.66 -6.62
C VAL A 515 -3.91 -13.81 -7.39
N ALA A 516 -3.98 -13.82 -8.72
CA ALA A 516 -3.30 -14.81 -9.55
C ALA A 516 -1.77 -14.73 -9.43
N ALA A 517 -1.21 -13.52 -9.43
CA ALA A 517 0.22 -13.29 -9.23
C ALA A 517 0.69 -13.81 -7.86
N PHE A 518 -0.01 -13.46 -6.77
CA PHE A 518 0.34 -13.96 -5.44
C PHE A 518 0.16 -15.47 -5.31
N ARG A 519 -0.91 -16.06 -5.87
CA ARG A 519 -1.06 -17.53 -5.92
C ARG A 519 0.13 -18.20 -6.61
N GLY A 520 0.60 -17.64 -7.72
CA GLY A 520 1.79 -18.13 -8.42
C GLY A 520 3.03 -18.08 -7.54
N ILE A 521 3.29 -16.94 -6.91
CA ILE A 521 4.44 -16.73 -6.01
C ILE A 521 4.40 -17.67 -4.80
N TYR A 522 3.22 -17.89 -4.20
CA TYR A 522 3.07 -18.78 -3.04
C TYR A 522 3.41 -20.22 -3.40
N LEU A 523 2.91 -20.71 -4.54
CA LEU A 523 3.22 -22.05 -5.06
C LEU A 523 4.70 -22.19 -5.41
N GLU A 524 5.29 -21.17 -6.02
CA GLU A 524 6.72 -21.11 -6.38
C GLU A 524 7.61 -21.23 -5.13
N ILE A 525 7.39 -20.39 -4.10
CA ILE A 525 8.15 -20.42 -2.85
C ILE A 525 7.96 -21.76 -2.11
N VAL A 526 6.73 -22.27 -2.00
CA VAL A 526 6.46 -23.55 -1.32
C VAL A 526 7.07 -24.73 -2.08
N SER A 527 7.13 -24.69 -3.43
CA SER A 527 7.77 -25.75 -4.23
C SER A 527 9.30 -25.82 -4.08
N GLN A 528 9.92 -24.74 -3.59
CA GLN A 528 11.36 -24.65 -3.33
C GLN A 528 11.72 -24.85 -1.84
N ALA A 529 10.72 -24.86 -0.96
CA ALA A 529 10.92 -25.08 0.47
C ALA A 529 10.98 -26.59 0.80
N PRO A 530 11.84 -27.03 1.74
CA PRO A 530 11.83 -28.41 2.20
C PRO A 530 10.51 -28.74 2.92
N VAL A 531 10.02 -29.96 2.71
CA VAL A 531 8.79 -30.47 3.35
C VAL A 531 9.00 -30.57 4.87
N ARG A 532 8.42 -29.64 5.64
CA ARG A 532 8.61 -29.56 7.10
C ARG A 532 7.76 -30.55 7.89
N LYS A 533 6.52 -30.78 7.44
CA LYS A 533 5.58 -31.70 8.09
C LYS A 533 5.90 -33.12 7.64
N VAL A 534 6.88 -33.73 8.31
CA VAL A 534 7.01 -35.19 8.33
C VAL A 534 5.81 -35.73 9.11
N VAL A 535 4.78 -36.13 8.38
CA VAL A 535 3.71 -36.95 8.95
C VAL A 535 4.32 -38.33 9.22
N LEU A 536 4.08 -38.87 10.41
CA LEU A 536 4.51 -40.23 10.77
C LEU A 536 3.32 -41.18 10.64
N ASP A 537 3.59 -42.43 10.31
CA ASP A 537 2.59 -43.50 10.44
C ASP A 537 2.49 -44.03 11.88
N ASP A 538 1.59 -45.00 12.10
CA ASP A 538 1.39 -45.67 13.39
C ASP A 538 2.64 -46.44 13.89
N THR A 539 3.68 -46.60 13.06
CA THR A 539 4.97 -47.21 13.43
C THR A 539 6.04 -46.18 13.77
N GLY A 540 5.80 -44.89 13.50
CA GLY A 540 6.74 -43.80 13.71
C GLY A 540 7.65 -43.51 12.52
N GLU A 541 7.38 -44.09 11.34
CA GLU A 541 8.18 -43.88 10.12
C GLU A 541 7.65 -42.68 9.29
N PRO A 542 8.53 -41.91 8.61
CA PRO A 542 8.13 -40.81 7.72
C PRO A 542 7.23 -41.26 6.57
N LEU A 543 5.96 -40.84 6.56
CA LEU A 543 5.03 -41.02 5.44
C LEU A 543 5.38 -40.06 4.29
N PRO A 544 5.90 -40.56 3.15
CA PRO A 544 6.12 -39.71 1.98
C PRO A 544 4.75 -39.25 1.47
N PHE A 545 4.61 -37.96 1.20
CA PHE A 545 3.33 -37.35 0.80
C PHE A 545 2.19 -37.48 1.83
N GLY A 546 2.48 -37.72 3.12
CA GLY A 546 1.45 -37.66 4.19
C GLY A 546 0.84 -36.26 4.39
N SER A 547 1.50 -35.21 3.88
CA SER A 547 0.93 -33.87 3.69
C SER A 547 1.35 -33.32 2.31
N PRO A 548 0.57 -33.56 1.25
CA PRO A 548 0.76 -32.87 -0.04
C PRO A 548 0.47 -31.37 0.11
N ALA A 549 0.91 -30.54 -0.85
CA ALA A 549 0.67 -29.09 -0.80
C ALA A 549 -0.84 -28.73 -0.84
N GLU A 550 -1.61 -29.65 -1.44
CA GLU A 550 -3.06 -29.71 -1.56
C GLU A 550 -3.79 -30.10 -0.26
N ALA A 551 -3.09 -30.59 0.78
CA ALA A 551 -3.73 -31.09 2.01
C ALA A 551 -4.55 -30.04 2.75
N HIS A 552 -4.11 -28.78 2.68
CA HIS A 552 -4.77 -27.62 3.29
C HIS A 552 -5.54 -26.86 2.20
N VAL A 553 -6.52 -27.53 1.58
CA VAL A 553 -7.51 -26.94 0.67
C VAL A 553 -8.88 -27.09 1.35
N PRO A 554 -9.60 -25.99 1.65
CA PRO A 554 -10.93 -26.06 2.28
C PRO A 554 -11.93 -26.88 1.44
N GLY A 555 -12.27 -28.07 1.93
CA GLY A 555 -13.28 -28.97 1.35
C GLY A 555 -12.91 -30.46 1.46
N HIS A 556 -13.89 -31.32 1.72
CA HIS A 556 -13.65 -32.76 1.84
C HIS A 556 -13.39 -33.39 0.46
N TRP A 557 -12.14 -33.72 0.15
CA TRP A 557 -11.80 -34.45 -1.08
C TRP A 557 -12.03 -35.97 -0.99
N THR A 558 -12.20 -36.50 0.21
CA THR A 558 -12.48 -37.92 0.48
C THR A 558 -13.49 -38.09 1.62
N ASP A 559 -14.79 -38.16 1.32
CA ASP A 559 -15.77 -38.79 2.24
C ASP A 559 -15.59 -40.32 2.17
N SER A 560 -14.55 -40.82 2.83
CA SER A 560 -14.25 -42.24 2.95
C SER A 560 -14.68 -42.74 4.33
N ARG A 561 -15.97 -43.07 4.44
CA ARG A 561 -16.54 -43.78 5.60
C ARG A 561 -15.98 -45.20 5.68
N LEU A 562 -14.81 -45.35 6.30
CA LEU A 562 -14.38 -46.62 6.86
C LEU A 562 -14.63 -46.64 8.36
N VAL A 563 -15.43 -47.63 8.78
CA VAL A 563 -16.02 -47.71 10.11
C VAL A 563 -14.99 -48.24 11.11
N ALA A 564 -14.73 -47.48 12.17
CA ALA A 564 -14.16 -48.02 13.39
C ALA A 564 -15.21 -48.96 14.04
N GLY A 565 -15.01 -50.27 13.93
CA GLY A 565 -15.99 -51.27 14.36
C GLY A 565 -15.43 -52.69 14.41
N GLY A 566 -14.59 -52.97 15.42
CA GLY A 566 -14.11 -54.32 15.66
C GLY A 566 -15.07 -55.14 16.52
N LEU A 567 -15.51 -56.31 16.03
CA LEU A 567 -16.06 -57.45 16.76
C LEU A 567 -16.36 -58.61 15.77
N GLY A 568 -16.28 -59.87 16.22
CA GLY A 568 -16.80 -61.02 15.47
C GLY A 568 -15.75 -62.06 15.04
N ILE A 569 -15.85 -63.27 15.58
CA ILE A 569 -14.93 -64.41 15.38
C ILE A 569 -15.49 -65.36 14.28
N ALA A 570 -14.59 -66.10 13.62
CA ALA A 570 -14.80 -67.34 12.82
C ALA A 570 -15.26 -67.23 11.34
N GLY A 571 -14.70 -68.11 10.49
CA GLY A 571 -15.08 -68.22 9.06
C GLY A 571 -14.05 -68.96 8.18
N VAL A 572 -14.07 -70.29 8.21
CA VAL A 572 -13.17 -71.23 7.50
C VAL A 572 -13.15 -71.10 5.95
N ALA A 573 -11.96 -71.23 5.35
CA ALA A 573 -11.65 -71.50 3.92
C ALA A 573 -12.03 -70.42 2.86
N GLY A 574 -11.37 -70.34 1.69
CA GLY A 574 -10.17 -71.05 1.20
C GLY A 574 -9.99 -70.96 -0.33
N VAL A 575 -9.04 -71.75 -0.87
CA VAL A 575 -8.74 -71.97 -2.31
C VAL A 575 -7.92 -70.87 -3.04
N ALA A 576 -7.03 -71.34 -3.93
CA ALA A 576 -6.09 -70.58 -4.77
C ALA A 576 -6.76 -69.81 -5.94
N GLY A 577 -6.10 -68.90 -6.67
CA GLY A 577 -4.71 -68.42 -6.61
C GLY A 577 -4.08 -68.28 -8.01
N VAL A 578 -2.74 -68.37 -8.09
CA VAL A 578 -1.90 -68.44 -9.32
C VAL A 578 -1.66 -67.12 -10.08
N ALA A 579 -0.38 -66.85 -10.34
CA ALA A 579 0.32 -66.05 -11.38
C ALA A 579 -0.47 -65.02 -12.24
N GLY A 580 0.04 -63.82 -12.56
CA GLY A 580 1.40 -63.25 -12.44
C GLY A 580 2.29 -63.52 -13.67
N VAL A 581 2.90 -62.48 -14.26
CA VAL A 581 4.14 -62.49 -15.08
C VAL A 581 4.51 -61.02 -15.36
N ALA A 582 5.81 -60.68 -15.34
CA ALA A 582 6.32 -59.36 -15.72
C ALA A 582 6.94 -59.38 -17.13
N GLY A 583 7.05 -58.23 -17.82
CA GLY A 583 7.51 -58.23 -19.22
C GLY A 583 7.99 -56.88 -19.79
N ALA A 584 9.28 -56.59 -19.56
CA ALA A 584 10.21 -55.83 -20.44
C ALA A 584 9.92 -54.38 -20.88
N ALA A 585 11.01 -53.58 -20.92
CA ALA A 585 11.06 -52.22 -21.46
C ALA A 585 11.40 -52.19 -22.96
N GLY A 586 11.18 -51.03 -23.60
CA GLY A 586 11.59 -50.72 -24.98
C GLY A 586 12.05 -49.26 -25.12
N LEU A 587 13.08 -48.99 -25.94
CA LEU A 587 13.82 -47.73 -25.99
C LEU A 587 13.40 -46.79 -27.13
N GLY A 588 13.50 -45.47 -26.87
CA GLY A 588 13.64 -44.41 -27.89
C GLY A 588 12.34 -43.87 -28.53
N GLY A 589 12.31 -42.64 -29.05
CA GLY A 589 13.31 -41.56 -28.92
C GLY A 589 13.14 -40.38 -29.90
N VAL A 590 13.33 -39.16 -29.39
CA VAL A 590 13.61 -37.88 -30.12
C VAL A 590 12.44 -37.25 -30.92
N ALA A 591 12.57 -35.92 -31.16
CA ALA A 591 11.90 -35.09 -32.18
C ALA A 591 10.49 -34.49 -31.92
N SER A 592 10.49 -33.32 -31.26
CA SER A 592 9.88 -32.05 -31.73
C SER A 592 8.55 -32.04 -32.53
N GLY A 593 7.52 -31.37 -32.00
CA GLY A 593 6.38 -30.88 -32.79
C GLY A 593 5.36 -30.04 -32.01
N ARG A 594 5.35 -28.71 -32.18
CA ARG A 594 4.25 -27.84 -31.70
C ARG A 594 3.11 -27.80 -32.73
N PRO A 595 1.85 -28.13 -32.38
CA PRO A 595 0.71 -27.74 -33.18
C PRO A 595 0.15 -26.38 -32.69
N ARG A 596 0.25 -25.36 -33.55
CA ARG A 596 -0.73 -24.25 -33.55
C ARG A 596 -2.03 -24.81 -34.13
N TRP A 597 -3.19 -24.45 -33.57
CA TRP A 597 -4.48 -24.61 -34.24
C TRP A 597 -5.19 -23.27 -34.31
N ALA A 598 -5.84 -23.00 -35.45
CA ALA A 598 -6.66 -21.82 -35.67
C ALA A 598 -7.66 -22.11 -36.80
N MET A 599 -8.92 -21.70 -36.58
CA MET A 599 -9.93 -21.34 -37.58
C MET A 599 -10.26 -22.34 -38.72
N GLY A 600 -11.49 -22.85 -38.71
CA GLY A 600 -12.15 -23.48 -39.87
C GLY A 600 -13.64 -23.67 -39.60
N ALA A 601 -14.51 -23.20 -40.51
CA ALA A 601 -15.97 -23.16 -40.32
C ALA A 601 -16.75 -23.62 -41.57
N SER A 602 -17.91 -24.26 -41.36
CA SER A 602 -19.00 -24.54 -42.33
C SER A 602 -20.10 -25.29 -41.55
N GLU A 603 -21.28 -24.74 -41.24
CA GLU A 603 -22.45 -24.31 -42.06
C GLU A 603 -23.52 -25.40 -42.33
N ARG A 604 -24.74 -25.13 -41.84
CA ARG A 604 -26.10 -25.47 -42.37
C ARG A 604 -26.51 -26.93 -42.65
N ALA A 605 -27.71 -27.32 -42.14
CA ALA A 605 -28.90 -27.60 -42.98
C ALA A 605 -30.21 -27.92 -42.19
N THR A 606 -31.32 -27.28 -42.63
CA THR A 606 -32.74 -27.74 -42.69
C THR A 606 -33.51 -28.35 -41.50
N ALA A 607 -34.75 -27.85 -41.31
CA ALA A 607 -35.89 -28.51 -40.63
C ALA A 607 -37.00 -28.90 -41.64
N PRO A 608 -38.08 -29.59 -41.22
CA PRO A 608 -39.43 -29.04 -41.47
C PRO A 608 -40.49 -29.33 -40.35
N GLU A 609 -41.73 -28.87 -40.55
CA GLU A 609 -42.77 -28.67 -39.52
C GLU A 609 -43.99 -29.63 -39.55
N ARG A 610 -44.72 -29.72 -38.41
CA ARG A 610 -46.21 -29.65 -38.20
C ARG A 610 -46.62 -30.26 -36.83
N GLY A 611 -47.66 -29.81 -36.09
CA GLY A 611 -48.54 -28.63 -36.22
C GLY A 611 -49.70 -28.56 -35.17
N THR A 612 -50.28 -27.36 -34.97
CA THR A 612 -51.65 -27.01 -34.47
C THR A 612 -52.18 -27.44 -33.05
N THR A 613 -52.17 -26.50 -32.08
CA THR A 613 -53.31 -25.75 -31.41
C THR A 613 -54.69 -26.39 -31.10
N PRO A 614 -55.61 -25.79 -30.27
CA PRO A 614 -55.57 -24.55 -29.43
C PRO A 614 -56.22 -24.66 -28.00
N VAL A 615 -56.28 -23.54 -27.23
CA VAL A 615 -57.50 -22.89 -26.62
C VAL A 615 -57.21 -22.08 -25.31
N ARG A 616 -57.68 -20.81 -25.27
CA ARG A 616 -58.07 -19.86 -24.17
C ARG A 616 -57.55 -20.04 -22.71
N GLY A 617 -57.32 -19.00 -21.90
CA GLY A 617 -57.41 -17.53 -22.10
C GLY A 617 -57.79 -16.73 -20.82
N ALA A 618 -57.49 -15.42 -20.80
CA ALA A 618 -57.91 -14.36 -19.85
C ALA A 618 -57.25 -14.21 -18.45
N THR A 619 -57.08 -12.93 -18.08
CA THR A 619 -56.68 -12.29 -16.80
C THR A 619 -57.68 -11.14 -16.52
N PRO A 620 -57.63 -10.36 -15.42
CA PRO A 620 -57.18 -10.55 -14.02
C PRO A 620 -58.36 -10.26 -13.03
N VAL A 621 -58.12 -9.98 -11.72
CA VAL A 621 -58.82 -8.97 -10.83
C VAL A 621 -58.33 -9.04 -9.36
N ARG A 622 -58.70 -8.06 -8.51
CA ARG A 622 -58.24 -7.82 -7.12
C ARG A 622 -59.23 -8.23 -6.01
N ASP A 623 -58.76 -8.08 -4.75
CA ASP A 623 -59.45 -7.67 -3.50
C ASP A 623 -60.46 -8.62 -2.83
N THR A 624 -60.22 -8.95 -1.55
CA THR A 624 -61.02 -8.51 -0.36
C THR A 624 -60.45 -9.10 0.94
N ALA A 625 -60.95 -8.65 2.11
CA ALA A 625 -60.38 -8.93 3.44
C ALA A 625 -61.40 -9.53 4.43
N SER A 626 -60.95 -9.99 5.61
CA SER A 626 -61.80 -10.24 6.80
C SER A 626 -61.03 -10.35 8.13
N VAL A 627 -61.62 -9.83 9.21
CA VAL A 627 -61.29 -10.00 10.65
C VAL A 627 -62.64 -9.98 11.41
N PRO A 628 -62.78 -10.52 12.65
CA PRO A 628 -63.01 -9.57 13.77
C PRO A 628 -62.67 -10.04 15.22
N GLY A 629 -62.50 -9.04 16.12
CA GLY A 629 -62.84 -9.10 17.56
C GLY A 629 -61.69 -9.31 18.57
N ALA A 630 -61.68 -8.75 19.80
CA ALA A 630 -62.50 -7.69 20.44
C ALA A 630 -61.78 -7.22 21.76
N THR A 631 -61.29 -5.96 21.92
CA THR A 631 -61.89 -4.76 22.61
C THR A 631 -62.31 -4.90 24.10
N PRO A 632 -62.30 -3.83 24.97
CA PRO A 632 -61.70 -2.47 24.96
C PRO A 632 -60.67 -2.31 26.14
N ALA A 633 -60.37 -1.22 26.89
CA ALA A 633 -60.68 0.23 27.02
C ALA A 633 -59.45 0.94 27.71
N VAL A 634 -59.01 2.21 27.51
CA VAL A 634 -59.53 3.60 27.79
C VAL A 634 -59.52 4.07 29.27
N GLY A 635 -58.79 5.18 29.58
CA GLY A 635 -58.94 5.98 30.82
C GLY A 635 -57.75 6.93 31.17
N SER A 636 -58.00 8.22 31.48
CA SER A 636 -56.96 9.30 31.58
C SER A 636 -56.69 9.86 32.99
N VAL A 637 -55.45 10.35 33.20
CA VAL A 637 -54.98 11.59 33.92
C VAL A 637 -56.06 12.38 34.72
N PRO A 638 -55.87 12.74 36.04
CA PRO A 638 -54.80 13.62 36.55
C PRO A 638 -54.23 13.33 37.99
N GLY A 639 -53.31 14.19 38.48
CA GLY A 639 -52.82 14.25 39.89
C GLY A 639 -53.54 15.35 40.73
N PRO A 640 -52.93 15.97 41.78
CA PRO A 640 -51.56 15.82 42.30
C PRO A 640 -51.37 15.78 43.86
N GLY A 641 -50.21 15.29 44.33
CA GLY A 641 -49.40 15.81 45.48
C GLY A 641 -49.85 15.67 46.96
N SER A 642 -48.91 15.28 47.84
CA SER A 642 -48.52 16.04 49.08
C SER A 642 -47.52 15.30 50.00
N GLY A 643 -46.39 15.97 50.33
CA GLY A 643 -45.55 15.80 51.53
C GLY A 643 -44.73 14.51 51.76
N SER A 644 -43.60 14.51 52.50
CA SER A 644 -42.71 15.63 52.90
C SER A 644 -41.38 15.17 53.55
N GLY A 645 -40.24 15.70 53.10
CA GLY A 645 -38.98 15.92 53.88
C GLY A 645 -38.16 14.71 54.37
N ALA A 646 -36.83 14.74 54.48
CA ALA A 646 -35.78 15.70 54.09
C ALA A 646 -34.56 14.87 53.57
N GLY A 647 -33.58 15.35 52.78
CA GLY A 647 -32.77 16.58 52.86
C GLY A 647 -31.39 16.23 53.47
N THR A 648 -30.21 16.60 52.95
CA THR A 648 -29.78 17.57 51.90
C THR A 648 -28.45 17.07 51.27
N GLY A 649 -27.89 17.59 50.18
CA GLY A 649 -28.32 18.62 49.21
C GLY A 649 -27.17 19.07 48.27
N ALA A 650 -27.52 19.71 47.14
CA ALA A 650 -26.63 20.25 46.09
C ALA A 650 -25.75 19.22 45.30
N GLY A 651 -25.47 19.40 44.00
CA GLY A 651 -25.87 20.43 43.04
C GLY A 651 -26.14 19.85 41.63
N ALA A 652 -26.79 20.61 40.75
CA ALA A 652 -27.44 20.06 39.55
C ALA A 652 -26.51 19.82 38.35
N GLN A 653 -26.84 18.78 37.57
CA GLN A 653 -26.36 18.60 36.19
C GLN A 653 -27.19 19.47 35.24
N SER A 654 -26.58 19.95 34.16
CA SER A 654 -27.29 20.50 33.00
C SER A 654 -26.84 19.76 31.74
N ALA A 655 -27.81 19.36 30.90
CA ALA A 655 -27.52 18.63 29.68
C ALA A 655 -26.81 19.55 28.67
N SER A 656 -25.73 19.07 28.05
CA SER A 656 -24.96 19.80 27.05
C SER A 656 -24.72 18.94 25.81
N VAL A 657 -24.80 19.57 24.64
CA VAL A 657 -24.60 18.97 23.31
C VAL A 657 -23.17 18.42 23.17
N PRO A 658 -22.93 17.28 22.49
CA PRO A 658 -21.58 16.79 22.24
C PRO A 658 -20.77 17.78 21.39
N GLY A 659 -19.76 18.39 22.01
CA GLY A 659 -18.74 19.19 21.32
C GLY A 659 -17.66 18.32 20.64
N PRO A 660 -16.89 18.87 19.69
CA PRO A 660 -15.90 18.12 18.92
C PRO A 660 -14.65 17.75 19.73
N SER A 661 -13.92 16.75 19.23
CA SER A 661 -12.75 16.13 19.87
C SER A 661 -11.59 17.12 20.15
N PRO A 662 -10.91 17.03 21.31
CA PRO A 662 -9.77 17.89 21.62
C PRO A 662 -8.49 17.40 20.93
N ALA A 663 -7.89 18.26 20.10
CA ALA A 663 -6.52 18.05 19.63
C ALA A 663 -5.50 18.54 20.67
N TRP A 664 -4.45 17.75 20.89
CA TRP A 664 -3.24 18.12 21.62
C TRP A 664 -2.05 17.88 20.67
N GLY A 665 -1.04 18.74 20.53
CA GLY A 665 -0.67 19.91 21.33
C GLY A 665 0.48 19.58 22.30
N SER A 666 1.54 20.38 22.45
CA SER A 666 1.91 21.64 21.77
C SER A 666 3.42 21.90 21.95
N VAL A 667 3.97 22.91 21.26
CA VAL A 667 5.33 23.43 21.51
C VAL A 667 5.21 24.89 21.94
N SER A 668 5.82 25.23 23.08
CA SER A 668 5.73 26.57 23.69
C SER A 668 6.70 27.57 23.06
N GLY A 669 6.20 28.75 22.70
CA GLY A 669 6.98 29.95 22.38
C GLY A 669 6.50 31.14 23.22
N PRO A 670 7.39 32.08 23.63
CA PRO A 670 7.02 33.20 24.50
C PRO A 670 6.25 34.30 23.75
N ALA A 671 5.41 35.03 24.49
CA ALA A 671 4.54 36.08 23.96
C ALA A 671 5.24 37.44 23.74
N PRO A 672 4.74 38.30 22.82
CA PRO A 672 5.22 39.67 22.64
C PRO A 672 4.59 40.66 23.63
N ALA A 673 5.31 41.76 23.90
CA ALA A 673 4.82 42.94 24.62
C ALA A 673 4.79 44.18 23.69
N SER A 674 4.01 45.21 24.03
CA SER A 674 3.47 46.16 23.06
C SER A 674 3.84 47.66 23.26
N GLY A 675 4.34 48.28 22.18
CA GLY A 675 4.36 49.73 21.91
C GLY A 675 5.51 50.57 22.51
N PRO A 676 5.66 51.87 22.13
CA PRO A 676 5.03 52.61 21.02
C PRO A 676 6.06 53.27 20.05
N VAL A 677 5.60 54.15 19.14
CA VAL A 677 6.33 54.75 17.99
C VAL A 677 6.89 56.15 18.29
N PRO A 678 8.01 56.59 17.68
CA PRO A 678 7.94 57.75 16.76
C PRO A 678 8.80 57.62 15.47
N GLY A 679 8.49 58.43 14.43
CA GLY A 679 9.28 58.59 13.18
C GLY A 679 10.38 59.67 13.28
N PRO A 680 10.89 60.30 12.18
CA PRO A 680 10.18 60.57 10.90
C PRO A 680 11.02 60.54 9.57
N ALA A 681 10.40 61.02 8.47
CA ALA A 681 10.97 61.77 7.31
C ALA A 681 11.55 61.07 6.03
N SER A 682 10.71 61.05 4.98
CA SER A 682 10.89 61.74 3.66
C SER A 682 12.03 61.39 2.65
N ALA A 683 11.66 60.70 1.53
CA ALA A 683 11.50 61.22 0.14
C ALA A 683 12.64 62.01 -0.63
N PRO A 684 12.64 62.09 -1.99
CA PRO A 684 12.08 61.23 -3.06
C PRO A 684 12.86 61.17 -4.44
N VAL A 685 12.26 60.51 -5.46
CA VAL A 685 12.31 60.74 -6.95
C VAL A 685 13.64 60.65 -7.75
N ALA A 686 13.62 59.85 -8.84
CA ALA A 686 14.18 60.17 -10.19
C ALA A 686 13.65 59.17 -11.27
N ALA A 687 13.76 59.49 -12.57
CA ALA A 687 13.26 58.67 -13.70
C ALA A 687 14.27 58.53 -14.87
N ALA A 688 13.92 57.75 -15.90
CA ALA A 688 14.76 57.40 -17.06
C ALA A 688 15.00 58.57 -18.06
N PRO A 689 15.86 58.38 -19.08
CA PRO A 689 15.31 58.16 -20.43
C PRO A 689 16.11 57.17 -21.34
N SER A 690 15.70 57.14 -22.62
CA SER A 690 15.99 56.18 -23.71
C SER A 690 17.30 56.39 -24.49
N GLY A 691 17.68 55.40 -25.33
CA GLY A 691 18.80 55.48 -26.29
C GLY A 691 18.83 54.38 -27.36
N SER A 692 18.65 54.75 -28.62
CA SER A 692 18.44 53.94 -29.84
C SER A 692 19.60 53.03 -30.36
N ALA A 693 19.23 52.01 -31.14
CA ALA A 693 20.09 51.24 -32.10
C ALA A 693 20.30 52.05 -33.43
N PRO A 694 20.78 51.51 -34.60
CA PRO A 694 21.17 50.14 -35.01
C PRO A 694 22.40 49.98 -35.96
N VAL A 695 22.77 48.73 -36.32
CA VAL A 695 23.45 48.36 -37.60
C VAL A 695 22.92 46.98 -38.09
N ARG A 696 22.92 46.72 -39.41
CA ARG A 696 22.56 45.44 -40.08
C ARG A 696 23.58 45.05 -41.17
N ALA A 697 23.94 43.77 -41.25
CA ALA A 697 24.38 42.98 -42.43
C ALA A 697 24.38 41.49 -41.98
N ALA A 698 23.75 40.50 -42.65
CA ALA A 698 24.02 39.93 -43.98
C ALA A 698 25.35 39.11 -44.01
N GLU A 699 25.44 37.88 -44.55
CA GLU A 699 24.50 37.15 -45.45
C GLU A 699 24.41 35.61 -45.18
N ARG A 700 24.21 34.74 -46.19
CA ARG A 700 23.59 33.39 -46.04
C ARG A 700 24.46 32.13 -46.36
N PRO A 701 24.12 30.95 -45.77
CA PRO A 701 24.65 29.59 -46.09
C PRO A 701 23.77 28.87 -47.17
N PRO A 702 24.13 27.71 -47.79
CA PRO A 702 24.25 26.38 -47.12
C PRO A 702 25.24 25.34 -47.73
N GLY A 703 25.27 24.11 -47.17
CA GLY A 703 25.91 22.89 -47.70
C GLY A 703 25.37 21.63 -46.99
N THR A 704 25.41 20.43 -47.60
CA THR A 704 24.71 19.21 -47.12
C THR A 704 25.52 17.91 -47.24
N ALA A 705 25.05 16.87 -46.52
CA ALA A 705 25.15 15.42 -46.80
C ALA A 705 25.98 14.53 -45.84
N ALA A 706 25.47 13.30 -45.70
CA ALA A 706 25.78 12.23 -44.75
C ALA A 706 27.12 11.49 -44.91
N GLY A 707 27.51 10.70 -43.89
CA GLY A 707 28.53 9.65 -44.03
C GLY A 707 29.14 9.11 -42.71
N ASP A 708 28.69 7.95 -42.25
CA ASP A 708 29.37 7.04 -41.31
C ASP A 708 30.35 6.09 -42.07
N PRO A 709 31.27 5.32 -41.45
CA PRO A 709 31.77 5.33 -40.05
C PRO A 709 33.33 5.17 -39.87
N VAL A 710 33.82 5.29 -38.61
CA VAL A 710 34.83 4.48 -37.84
C VAL A 710 35.77 3.50 -38.64
N PRO A 711 37.12 3.38 -38.37
CA PRO A 711 37.75 3.33 -37.03
C PRO A 711 39.18 3.94 -36.78
N ALA A 712 39.53 3.97 -35.48
CA ALA A 712 40.86 3.78 -34.85
C ALA A 712 42.00 4.84 -35.01
N GLY A 713 42.69 5.10 -33.88
CA GLY A 713 43.92 5.89 -33.79
C GLY A 713 44.26 6.27 -32.33
N GLU A 714 45.39 5.80 -31.80
CA GLU A 714 45.85 6.00 -30.42
C GLU A 714 46.39 7.43 -30.17
N GLY A 715 46.55 7.87 -28.90
CA GLY A 715 47.50 8.96 -28.59
C GLY A 715 47.20 9.89 -27.41
N THR A 716 47.40 9.41 -26.18
CA THR A 716 47.80 10.16 -24.96
C THR A 716 47.82 11.71 -24.98
N ARG A 717 47.01 12.34 -24.13
CA ARG A 717 47.49 13.11 -22.95
C ARG A 717 46.37 13.50 -21.99
#